data_AF-I3D4U6-F1
#
_entry.id   AF-I3D4U6-F1
#
_cell.length_a   1.000
_cell.length_b   1.000
_cell.length_c   1.000
_cell.angle_alpha   90.00
_cell.angle_beta   90.00
_cell.angle_gamma   90.00
#
_symmetry.space_group_name_H-M   'P 1'
#
loop_
_entity.id
_entity.type
_entity.pdbx_description
1 polymer ?
#
loop_
_entity_poly.entity_id
_entity_poly.type
_entity_poly.pdbx_seq_one_letter_code
_entity_poly.pdbx_strand_id
1 'polypeptide(L)'
;MKERRLWIIFAMIMCFTGIISSNNVFSEELETIQLEIKYTNGDIADHNDVKIIVYQDFNKSPIIERKLQGNPDFISVPENHRYKIEVYVNGMYADVGYVQVKNKSEKVDINIPLSGGLQFEVLYKNGHPISGATVTLKSQDGIEWRKAITNEDGKTLRYWIQSTVKQENYYVADVYLGEIFLTSYFPIRLQPGLAFEQKIITDIPETVEELITVNLFAGGKKITSNDEKYKVTLTDLKGNYVDSSELNYRGDAYFSNLKSGSYIIKITSNDIIENTLWPQQNIHIIGDVNKFNIFRNMEEINLQDDVNTSDEKSQDTVIIPENELIDTCNCVAFRLDGVQDYWLNEVQIGIMNTFIEKKAPITIGIIANAFGNDKKITDFVKENISKSKTNFEVASKGLGLSPFTNYEKVEQNDNLKKSIELIESTTGIKPHVFIPPDNKFNTDTLDILEKNGITHISTSLINGDEPPFELKGKEVYRFPQIASTGKFNSTTNVFEGLSSKQVVKEAIQGIKNYGFAVISIQPQEFAMVVNSTYVNTLNQKQISELISMIDDFNENGYKIVSIGKINSNLVVLVPEWIKNNAGWWAGDQIDDKTFVQGIEYLVKNGIIQVTEKSQTTLNKQTVPEWIKNNAGWWAGDQIDDKTFVQGIEYLVKNGIITY
;
A
#
# COMPACT_ATOMS: atom_id res chain seq x y z
N MET A 1 38.17 -76.84 -23.12
CA MET A 1 38.99 -76.37 -21.98
C MET A 1 38.09 -75.45 -21.15
N LYS A 2 37.73 -75.79 -19.91
CA LYS A 2 38.39 -75.34 -18.65
C LYS A 2 38.50 -73.81 -18.57
N GLU A 3 37.62 -73.16 -17.79
CA GLU A 3 37.90 -72.52 -16.46
C GLU A 3 38.43 -71.08 -16.59
N ARG A 4 38.02 -70.03 -15.85
CA ARG A 4 37.24 -69.82 -14.59
C ARG A 4 36.41 -68.50 -14.68
N ARG A 5 35.15 -68.45 -14.25
CA ARG A 5 34.59 -68.00 -12.94
C ARG A 5 34.81 -66.52 -12.51
N LEU A 6 33.75 -65.71 -12.66
CA LEU A 6 33.03 -64.84 -11.67
C LEU A 6 31.72 -64.34 -12.37
N TRP A 7 30.55 -63.96 -11.81
CA TRP A 7 30.00 -63.70 -10.45
C TRP A 7 30.25 -62.27 -9.89
N ILE A 8 29.26 -61.42 -9.56
CA ILE A 8 27.76 -61.43 -9.73
C ILE A 8 27.30 -60.03 -10.30
N ILE A 9 26.11 -59.40 -10.24
CA ILE A 9 24.86 -59.33 -9.41
C ILE A 9 23.59 -59.15 -10.34
N PHE A 10 22.38 -58.93 -9.79
CA PHE A 10 21.04 -58.89 -10.42
C PHE A 10 20.58 -57.59 -11.12
N ALA A 11 19.82 -57.77 -12.21
CA ALA A 11 18.44 -57.27 -12.49
C ALA A 11 17.86 -58.15 -13.65
N MET A 12 16.58 -58.26 -14.00
CA MET A 12 15.30 -57.59 -13.67
C MET A 12 14.13 -58.59 -13.98
N ILE A 13 12.90 -58.10 -14.21
CA ILE A 13 11.69 -58.78 -14.73
C ILE A 13 10.90 -59.64 -13.71
N MET A 14 9.62 -59.26 -13.54
CA MET A 14 8.53 -60.17 -13.16
C MET A 14 7.29 -59.77 -13.97
N CYS A 15 6.71 -60.70 -14.72
CA CYS A 15 5.50 -60.42 -15.51
C CYS A 15 4.25 -60.44 -14.62
N PHE A 16 3.37 -59.45 -14.77
CA PHE A 16 2.00 -59.50 -14.26
C PHE A 16 1.03 -59.72 -15.42
N THR A 17 0.10 -60.67 -15.27
CA THR A 17 -0.89 -61.02 -16.30
C THR A 17 -2.00 -59.98 -16.34
N GLY A 18 -2.10 -59.24 -17.44
CA GLY A 18 -3.15 -58.25 -17.64
C GLY A 18 -4.52 -58.89 -17.85
N ILE A 19 -5.46 -58.67 -16.92
CA ILE A 19 -6.89 -58.87 -17.16
C ILE A 19 -7.37 -57.65 -17.95
N ILE A 20 -7.57 -57.81 -19.26
CA ILE A 20 -8.11 -56.75 -20.12
C ILE A 20 -9.63 -56.71 -19.91
N SER A 21 -10.09 -55.87 -18.99
CA SER A 21 -11.48 -55.43 -18.95
C SER A 21 -11.73 -54.50 -20.15
N SER A 22 -12.49 -54.97 -21.13
CA SER A 22 -12.84 -54.21 -22.33
C SER A 22 -13.85 -53.09 -22.01
N ASN A 23 -13.34 -51.98 -21.50
CA ASN A 23 -14.07 -50.72 -21.52
C ASN A 23 -14.17 -50.25 -22.98
N ASN A 24 -15.30 -50.55 -23.61
CA ASN A 24 -15.65 -49.96 -24.90
C ASN A 24 -15.91 -48.46 -24.70
N VAL A 25 -14.84 -47.68 -24.72
CA VAL A 25 -14.91 -46.25 -25.01
C VAL A 25 -15.33 -46.16 -26.47
N PHE A 26 -16.63 -46.03 -26.71
CA PHE A 26 -17.14 -45.62 -28.02
C PHE A 26 -16.54 -44.24 -28.30
N SER A 27 -15.78 -44.14 -29.40
CA SER A 27 -15.46 -42.84 -29.97
C SER A 27 -16.76 -42.32 -30.58
N GLU A 28 -17.41 -41.36 -29.93
CA GLU A 28 -18.51 -40.63 -30.53
C GLU A 28 -18.00 -39.96 -31.81
N GLU A 29 -18.71 -40.15 -32.93
CA GLU A 29 -18.36 -39.46 -34.17
C GLU A 29 -18.72 -37.97 -34.05
N LEU A 30 -17.80 -37.11 -34.47
CA LEU A 30 -17.94 -35.65 -34.34
C LEU A 30 -18.53 -35.08 -35.63
N GLU A 31 -19.68 -34.42 -35.48
CA GLU A 31 -20.35 -33.68 -36.52
C GLU A 31 -20.21 -32.17 -36.33
N THR A 32 -20.47 -31.39 -37.38
CA THR A 32 -20.28 -29.94 -37.35
C THR A 32 -21.60 -29.18 -37.33
N ILE A 33 -21.74 -28.26 -36.37
CA ILE A 33 -22.74 -27.20 -36.38
C ILE A 33 -22.13 -25.97 -37.07
N GLN A 34 -22.69 -25.54 -38.19
CA GLN A 34 -22.44 -24.20 -38.73
C GLN A 34 -23.36 -23.21 -38.01
N LEU A 35 -22.78 -22.36 -37.17
CA LEU A 35 -23.48 -21.32 -36.43
C LEU A 35 -23.38 -19.98 -37.16
N GLU A 36 -24.52 -19.36 -37.47
CA GLU A 36 -24.57 -18.02 -38.07
C GLU A 36 -25.36 -17.07 -37.16
N ILE A 37 -24.74 -16.00 -36.70
CA ILE A 37 -25.37 -15.04 -35.78
C ILE A 37 -25.82 -13.82 -36.57
N LYS A 38 -27.10 -13.46 -36.44
CA LYS A 38 -27.71 -12.33 -37.13
C LYS A 38 -28.36 -11.39 -36.13
N TYR A 39 -28.45 -10.12 -36.49
CA TYR A 39 -29.36 -9.21 -35.81
C TYR A 39 -30.81 -9.50 -36.22
N THR A 40 -31.77 -9.09 -35.38
CA THR A 40 -33.22 -9.26 -35.65
C THR A 40 -33.75 -8.58 -36.92
N ASN A 41 -32.94 -7.77 -37.62
CA ASN A 41 -33.27 -7.23 -38.94
C ASN A 41 -32.77 -8.09 -40.12
N GLY A 42 -31.98 -9.14 -39.86
CA GLY A 42 -31.42 -10.06 -40.85
C GLY A 42 -29.93 -9.84 -41.18
N ASP A 43 -29.32 -8.74 -40.73
CA ASP A 43 -27.89 -8.48 -40.96
C ASP A 43 -27.00 -9.46 -40.17
N ILE A 44 -25.88 -9.88 -40.76
CA ILE A 44 -24.89 -10.73 -40.08
C ILE A 44 -24.19 -9.90 -38.99
N ALA A 45 -24.17 -10.41 -37.76
CA ALA A 45 -23.51 -9.75 -36.63
C ALA A 45 -21.99 -9.83 -36.73
N ASP A 46 -21.28 -8.85 -36.15
CA ASP A 46 -19.82 -9.00 -35.98
C ASP A 46 -19.52 -10.08 -34.92
N HIS A 47 -18.50 -10.90 -35.18
CA HIS A 47 -17.96 -11.88 -34.26
C HIS A 47 -17.14 -11.28 -33.11
N ASN A 48 -16.67 -10.03 -33.25
CA ASN A 48 -15.95 -9.33 -32.20
C ASN A 48 -16.83 -9.18 -30.95
N ASP A 49 -16.23 -9.32 -29.77
CA ASP A 49 -16.90 -9.29 -28.46
C ASP A 49 -18.00 -10.35 -28.22
N VAL A 50 -18.17 -11.33 -29.12
CA VAL A 50 -19.13 -12.43 -28.95
C VAL A 50 -18.48 -13.61 -28.21
N LYS A 51 -19.19 -14.13 -27.20
CA LYS A 51 -18.92 -15.40 -26.50
C LYS A 51 -20.09 -16.36 -26.72
N ILE A 52 -19.78 -17.61 -27.03
CA ILE A 52 -20.74 -18.70 -27.12
C ILE A 52 -20.56 -19.69 -25.96
N ILE A 53 -21.67 -20.22 -25.47
CA ILE A 53 -21.70 -21.27 -24.44
C ILE A 53 -22.61 -22.40 -24.93
N VAL A 54 -22.05 -23.60 -25.12
CA VAL A 54 -22.74 -24.76 -25.70
C VAL A 54 -22.97 -25.83 -24.64
N TYR A 55 -24.22 -26.26 -24.51
CA TYR A 55 -24.67 -27.32 -23.61
C TYR A 55 -25.22 -28.51 -24.41
N GLN A 56 -24.94 -29.73 -23.94
CA GLN A 56 -25.41 -30.99 -24.52
C GLN A 56 -26.63 -31.51 -23.75
N ASP A 57 -27.70 -31.84 -24.47
CA ASP A 57 -29.02 -32.28 -24.01
C ASP A 57 -29.59 -31.46 -22.84
N PHE A 58 -29.46 -31.99 -21.62
CA PHE A 58 -29.98 -31.41 -20.37
C PHE A 58 -28.84 -31.11 -19.36
N ASN A 59 -27.58 -31.16 -19.79
CA ASN A 59 -26.42 -30.92 -18.94
C ASN A 59 -26.38 -29.46 -18.47
N LYS A 60 -26.12 -29.27 -17.17
CA LYS A 60 -25.99 -27.94 -16.55
C LYS A 60 -24.61 -27.31 -16.74
N SER A 61 -23.60 -28.12 -16.99
CA SER A 61 -22.25 -27.67 -17.36
C SER A 61 -22.14 -27.56 -18.88
N PRO A 62 -21.49 -26.52 -19.42
CA PRO A 62 -21.21 -26.43 -20.85
C PRO A 62 -20.14 -27.44 -21.26
N ILE A 63 -20.19 -27.88 -22.52
CA ILE A 63 -19.12 -28.65 -23.17
C ILE A 63 -18.12 -27.75 -23.90
N ILE A 64 -18.55 -26.55 -24.30
CA ILE A 64 -17.73 -25.54 -24.98
C ILE A 64 -18.12 -24.16 -24.43
N GLU A 65 -17.14 -23.39 -23.97
CA GLU A 65 -17.27 -21.96 -23.70
C GLU A 65 -16.07 -21.25 -24.34
N ARG A 66 -16.32 -20.41 -25.35
CA ARG A 66 -15.27 -19.67 -26.06
C ARG A 66 -15.78 -18.40 -26.73
N LYS A 67 -14.87 -17.51 -27.14
CA LYS A 67 -15.19 -16.46 -28.12
C LYS A 67 -15.59 -17.07 -29.46
N LEU A 68 -16.43 -16.36 -30.21
CA LEU A 68 -16.73 -16.70 -31.60
C LEU A 68 -15.47 -16.54 -32.46
N GLN A 69 -15.20 -17.46 -33.38
CA GLN A 69 -13.98 -17.49 -34.21
C GLN A 69 -14.18 -16.85 -35.60
N GLY A 70 -15.43 -16.65 -36.00
CA GLY A 70 -15.86 -16.03 -37.25
C GLY A 70 -17.38 -15.98 -37.28
N ASN A 71 -17.98 -15.38 -38.31
CA ASN A 71 -19.43 -15.47 -38.53
C ASN A 71 -19.71 -15.73 -40.02
N PRO A 72 -20.11 -16.95 -40.42
CA PRO A 72 -20.42 -18.11 -39.58
C PRO A 72 -19.20 -18.70 -38.83
N ASP A 73 -19.48 -19.36 -37.72
CA ASP A 73 -18.57 -20.17 -36.91
C ASP A 73 -18.85 -21.67 -37.14
N PHE A 74 -17.88 -22.54 -36.87
CA PHE A 74 -18.01 -24.00 -37.03
C PHE A 74 -17.66 -24.69 -35.71
N ILE A 75 -18.60 -25.47 -35.19
CA ILE A 75 -18.53 -26.09 -33.86
C ILE A 75 -18.63 -27.61 -34.03
N SER A 76 -17.53 -28.32 -33.76
CA SER A 76 -17.52 -29.79 -33.74
C SER A 76 -18.11 -30.32 -32.44
N VAL A 77 -19.09 -31.23 -32.52
CA VAL A 77 -19.81 -31.83 -31.40
C VAL A 77 -20.19 -33.29 -31.69
N PRO A 78 -20.38 -34.15 -30.68
CA PRO A 78 -20.92 -35.51 -30.87
C PRO A 78 -22.23 -35.60 -31.66
N GLU A 79 -22.37 -36.63 -32.48
CA GLU A 79 -23.62 -36.92 -33.20
C GLU A 79 -24.79 -37.37 -32.28
N ASN A 80 -26.02 -37.32 -32.80
CA ASN A 80 -27.27 -37.77 -32.15
C ASN A 80 -27.73 -37.02 -30.89
N HIS A 81 -27.00 -36.00 -30.44
CA HIS A 81 -27.37 -35.15 -29.30
C HIS A 81 -28.10 -33.85 -29.70
N ARG A 82 -28.87 -33.30 -28.76
CA ARG A 82 -29.44 -31.95 -28.86
C ARG A 82 -28.48 -30.95 -28.23
N TYR A 83 -28.27 -29.83 -28.90
CA TYR A 83 -27.44 -28.74 -28.39
C TYR A 83 -28.26 -27.48 -28.13
N LYS A 84 -27.91 -26.80 -27.03
CA LYS A 84 -28.35 -25.45 -26.67
C LYS A 84 -27.13 -24.55 -26.75
N ILE A 85 -27.23 -23.46 -27.52
CA ILE A 85 -26.13 -22.51 -27.75
C ILE A 85 -26.58 -21.15 -27.24
N GLU A 86 -26.09 -20.72 -26.08
CA GLU A 86 -26.30 -19.34 -25.61
C GLU A 86 -25.27 -18.39 -26.23
N VAL A 87 -25.74 -17.23 -26.67
CA VAL A 87 -24.92 -16.16 -27.24
C VAL A 87 -24.88 -15.00 -26.25
N TYR A 88 -23.66 -14.57 -25.92
CA TYR A 88 -23.38 -13.37 -25.14
C TYR A 88 -22.57 -12.41 -26.00
N VAL A 89 -22.92 -11.12 -26.01
CA VAL A 89 -22.21 -10.08 -26.77
C VAL A 89 -21.95 -8.92 -25.82
N ASN A 90 -20.72 -8.41 -25.78
CA ASN A 90 -20.29 -7.40 -24.81
C ASN A 90 -20.66 -7.75 -23.34
N GLY A 91 -20.52 -9.03 -22.98
CA GLY A 91 -20.84 -9.54 -21.63
C GLY A 91 -22.34 -9.70 -21.34
N MET A 92 -23.23 -9.15 -22.16
CA MET A 92 -24.68 -9.26 -22.00
C MET A 92 -25.22 -10.50 -22.71
N TYR A 93 -26.22 -11.16 -22.11
CA TYR A 93 -26.96 -12.21 -22.79
C TYR A 93 -27.73 -11.60 -23.97
N ALA A 94 -27.58 -12.20 -25.15
CA ALA A 94 -28.21 -11.74 -26.39
C ALA A 94 -29.38 -12.63 -26.81
N ASP A 95 -29.14 -13.92 -27.08
CA ASP A 95 -30.20 -14.91 -27.38
C ASP A 95 -29.70 -16.38 -27.21
N VAL A 96 -30.55 -17.38 -27.47
CA VAL A 96 -30.24 -18.82 -27.41
C VAL A 96 -30.77 -19.60 -28.61
N GLY A 97 -29.87 -20.32 -29.28
CA GLY A 97 -30.20 -21.29 -30.33
C GLY A 97 -30.37 -22.71 -29.80
N TYR A 98 -31.14 -23.52 -30.54
CA TYR A 98 -31.24 -24.97 -30.32
C TYR A 98 -31.12 -25.72 -31.64
N VAL A 99 -30.31 -26.79 -31.66
CA VAL A 99 -30.14 -27.66 -32.84
C VAL A 99 -30.11 -29.12 -32.39
N GLN A 100 -30.68 -30.02 -33.19
CA GLN A 100 -30.58 -31.46 -33.00
C GLN A 100 -29.57 -31.98 -34.02
N VAL A 101 -28.41 -32.43 -33.57
CA VAL A 101 -27.43 -33.09 -34.42
C VAL A 101 -27.80 -34.58 -34.50
N LYS A 102 -27.49 -35.19 -35.64
CA LYS A 102 -27.62 -36.62 -35.95
C LYS A 102 -26.36 -37.01 -36.74
N ASN A 103 -26.42 -38.06 -37.55
CA ASN A 103 -25.36 -38.50 -38.47
C ASN A 103 -25.14 -37.58 -39.69
N LYS A 104 -25.24 -36.26 -39.50
CA LYS A 104 -24.85 -35.22 -40.48
C LYS A 104 -24.68 -33.86 -39.80
N SER A 105 -23.85 -33.02 -40.40
CA SER A 105 -23.69 -31.62 -40.04
C SER A 105 -25.00 -30.83 -40.25
N GLU A 106 -25.20 -29.80 -39.43
CA GLU A 106 -26.42 -28.96 -39.40
C GLU A 106 -26.07 -27.47 -39.39
N LYS A 107 -26.98 -26.63 -39.90
CA LYS A 107 -26.87 -25.16 -39.77
C LYS A 107 -27.86 -24.64 -38.73
N VAL A 108 -27.43 -23.67 -37.93
CA VAL A 108 -28.28 -22.95 -36.98
C VAL A 108 -28.06 -21.44 -37.10
N ASP A 109 -29.15 -20.70 -37.27
CA ASP A 109 -29.16 -19.24 -37.28
C ASP A 109 -29.69 -18.75 -35.92
N ILE A 110 -28.99 -17.83 -35.26
CA ILE A 110 -29.41 -17.21 -33.98
C ILE A 110 -29.62 -15.70 -34.22
N ASN A 111 -30.81 -15.19 -33.88
CA ASN A 111 -31.24 -13.83 -34.20
C ASN A 111 -31.18 -12.91 -32.97
N ILE A 112 -29.98 -12.44 -32.63
CA ILE A 112 -29.76 -11.55 -31.49
C ILE A 112 -30.44 -10.18 -31.70
N PRO A 113 -30.95 -9.52 -30.64
CA PRO A 113 -31.51 -8.18 -30.78
C PRO A 113 -30.47 -7.16 -31.25
N LEU A 114 -30.89 -6.23 -32.11
CA LEU A 114 -30.09 -5.06 -32.51
C LEU A 114 -29.43 -4.37 -31.30
N SER A 115 -28.18 -3.94 -31.47
CA SER A 115 -27.46 -3.14 -30.49
C SER A 115 -28.20 -1.86 -30.11
N GLY A 116 -28.00 -1.39 -28.88
CA GLY A 116 -28.46 -0.09 -28.41
C GLY A 116 -27.38 0.97 -28.62
N GLY A 117 -27.79 2.18 -28.99
CA GLY A 117 -26.90 3.34 -29.09
C GLY A 117 -26.76 4.01 -27.73
N LEU A 118 -25.54 4.23 -27.25
CA LEU A 118 -25.24 4.85 -25.96
C LEU A 118 -24.23 5.99 -26.12
N GLN A 119 -24.57 7.17 -25.63
CA GLN A 119 -23.68 8.31 -25.53
C GLN A 119 -23.74 8.88 -24.11
N PHE A 120 -22.59 9.27 -23.57
CA PHE A 120 -22.52 9.93 -22.27
C PHE A 120 -22.37 11.44 -22.42
N GLU A 121 -22.91 12.18 -21.47
CA GLU A 121 -22.65 13.60 -21.22
C GLU A 121 -22.20 13.74 -19.76
N VAL A 122 -20.92 14.02 -19.53
CA VAL A 122 -20.32 14.12 -18.20
C VAL A 122 -20.25 15.58 -17.76
N LEU A 123 -20.78 15.87 -16.58
CA LEU A 123 -20.94 17.23 -16.05
C LEU A 123 -20.28 17.37 -14.67
N TYR A 124 -19.74 18.55 -14.39
CA TYR A 124 -19.37 19.00 -13.05
C TYR A 124 -20.62 19.20 -12.17
N LYS A 125 -20.44 19.37 -10.86
CA LYS A 125 -21.51 19.60 -9.87
C LYS A 125 -22.43 20.77 -10.19
N ASN A 126 -21.92 21.79 -10.89
CA ASN A 126 -22.69 22.97 -11.35
C ASN A 126 -23.49 22.72 -12.64
N GLY A 127 -23.39 21.53 -13.25
CA GLY A 127 -24.02 21.18 -14.52
C GLY A 127 -23.25 21.61 -15.77
N HIS A 128 -22.06 22.21 -15.63
CA HIS A 128 -21.19 22.53 -16.78
C HIS A 128 -20.45 21.28 -17.29
N PRO A 129 -20.05 21.20 -18.58
CA PRO A 129 -19.49 19.97 -19.14
C PRO A 129 -18.02 19.73 -18.77
N ILE A 130 -17.67 18.47 -18.49
CA ILE A 130 -16.27 18.06 -18.27
C ILE A 130 -15.66 17.63 -19.61
N SER A 131 -14.84 18.49 -20.21
CA SER A 131 -14.01 18.13 -21.36
C SER A 131 -12.79 17.29 -20.92
N GLY A 132 -12.46 16.24 -21.68
CA GLY A 132 -11.32 15.36 -21.37
C GLY A 132 -11.57 14.32 -20.28
N ALA A 133 -12.80 14.18 -19.77
CA ALA A 133 -13.17 13.08 -18.88
C ALA A 133 -13.13 11.75 -19.64
N THR A 134 -12.55 10.72 -19.03
CA THR A 134 -12.54 9.36 -19.56
C THR A 134 -13.75 8.59 -19.02
N VAL A 135 -14.54 7.98 -19.90
CA VAL A 135 -15.65 7.09 -19.52
C VAL A 135 -15.32 5.66 -19.96
N THR A 136 -15.26 4.74 -18.99
CA THR A 136 -15.02 3.31 -19.19
C THR A 136 -16.33 2.55 -18.99
N LEU A 137 -16.80 1.86 -20.03
CA LEU A 137 -18.04 1.09 -20.03
C LEU A 137 -17.75 -0.40 -19.81
N LYS A 138 -18.29 -0.95 -18.73
CA LYS A 138 -18.06 -2.33 -18.26
C LYS A 138 -19.34 -3.16 -18.21
N SER A 139 -19.22 -4.47 -18.36
CA SER A 139 -20.26 -5.43 -17.94
C SER A 139 -20.20 -5.68 -16.43
N GLN A 140 -21.19 -6.40 -15.89
CA GLN A 140 -21.39 -6.61 -14.44
C GLN A 140 -20.25 -7.39 -13.75
N ASP A 141 -19.49 -8.16 -14.53
CA ASP A 141 -18.28 -8.88 -14.13
C ASP A 141 -17.01 -8.00 -14.15
N GLY A 142 -17.15 -6.71 -14.46
CA GLY A 142 -16.07 -5.72 -14.46
C GLY A 142 -15.27 -5.62 -15.76
N ILE A 143 -15.56 -6.44 -16.78
CA ILE A 143 -14.85 -6.43 -18.07
C ILE A 143 -15.15 -5.12 -18.82
N GLU A 144 -14.10 -4.36 -19.17
CA GLU A 144 -14.21 -3.16 -20.02
C GLU A 144 -14.49 -3.56 -21.48
N TRP A 145 -15.50 -2.94 -22.09
CA TRP A 145 -15.86 -3.14 -23.51
C TRP A 145 -15.59 -1.92 -24.36
N ARG A 146 -15.85 -0.72 -23.85
CA ARG A 146 -15.66 0.54 -24.58
C ARG A 146 -15.04 1.57 -23.65
N LYS A 147 -14.09 2.34 -24.17
CA LYS A 147 -13.47 3.48 -23.49
C LYS A 147 -13.61 4.72 -24.35
N ALA A 148 -13.93 5.82 -23.70
CA ALA A 148 -14.29 7.08 -24.33
C ALA A 148 -13.55 8.23 -23.66
N ILE A 149 -13.34 9.32 -24.40
CA ILE A 149 -12.96 10.62 -23.84
C ILE A 149 -14.03 11.63 -24.28
N THR A 150 -14.43 12.53 -23.39
CA THR A 150 -15.44 13.57 -23.66
C THR A 150 -14.86 14.75 -24.43
N ASN A 151 -15.68 15.33 -25.32
CA ASN A 151 -15.38 16.57 -26.03
C ASN A 151 -15.69 17.82 -25.17
N GLU A 152 -15.60 19.00 -25.77
CA GLU A 152 -15.90 20.29 -25.12
C GLU A 152 -17.34 20.42 -24.60
N ASP A 153 -18.32 19.73 -25.22
CA ASP A 153 -19.70 19.61 -24.72
C ASP A 153 -19.86 18.58 -23.58
N GLY A 154 -18.76 18.03 -23.07
CA GLY A 154 -18.75 16.93 -22.10
C GLY A 154 -19.22 15.59 -22.68
N LYS A 155 -19.31 15.45 -24.00
CA LYS A 155 -19.93 14.31 -24.68
C LYS A 155 -18.93 13.32 -25.23
N THR A 156 -19.20 12.04 -25.02
CA THR A 156 -18.48 10.97 -25.72
C THR A 156 -18.95 10.86 -27.16
N LEU A 157 -18.28 10.02 -27.96
CA LEU A 157 -18.91 9.46 -29.16
C LEU A 157 -20.11 8.57 -28.75
N ARG A 158 -20.99 8.25 -29.72
CA ARG A 158 -22.10 7.32 -29.53
C ARG A 158 -21.66 5.91 -29.92
N TYR A 159 -21.67 5.00 -28.96
CA TYR A 159 -21.32 3.59 -29.14
C TYR A 159 -22.56 2.76 -29.43
N TRP A 160 -22.45 1.81 -30.35
CA TRP A 160 -23.44 0.74 -30.50
C TRP A 160 -22.91 -0.50 -29.79
N ILE A 161 -23.68 -1.02 -28.83
CA ILE A 161 -23.29 -2.12 -27.95
C ILE A 161 -24.51 -3.00 -27.64
N GLN A 162 -24.32 -4.28 -27.29
CA GLN A 162 -25.41 -5.23 -27.10
C GLN A 162 -26.47 -4.72 -26.12
N SER A 163 -27.75 -4.77 -26.53
CA SER A 163 -28.88 -4.39 -25.68
C SER A 163 -29.11 -5.36 -24.52
N THR A 164 -29.56 -4.85 -23.39
CA THR A 164 -29.75 -5.60 -22.14
C THR A 164 -31.10 -6.32 -22.17
N VAL A 165 -31.12 -7.55 -22.69
CA VAL A 165 -32.36 -8.32 -22.93
C VAL A 165 -32.97 -8.86 -21.63
N LYS A 166 -32.12 -9.33 -20.71
CA LYS A 166 -32.52 -9.85 -19.39
C LYS A 166 -32.58 -8.72 -18.35
N GLN A 167 -33.54 -8.79 -17.42
CA GLN A 167 -33.81 -7.72 -16.45
C GLN A 167 -32.65 -7.51 -15.47
N GLU A 168 -31.97 -8.58 -15.10
CA GLU A 168 -30.78 -8.59 -14.26
C GLU A 168 -29.53 -8.04 -14.95
N ASN A 169 -29.50 -7.96 -16.29
CA ASN A 169 -28.33 -7.45 -17.02
C ASN A 169 -28.31 -5.92 -17.10
N TYR A 170 -27.12 -5.34 -16.91
CA TYR A 170 -26.85 -3.90 -17.01
C TYR A 170 -25.36 -3.63 -17.27
N TYR A 171 -25.04 -2.49 -17.87
CA TYR A 171 -23.67 -1.96 -17.91
C TYR A 171 -23.40 -0.99 -16.75
N VAL A 172 -22.11 -0.82 -16.46
CA VAL A 172 -21.55 0.14 -15.49
C VAL A 172 -20.69 1.14 -16.27
N ALA A 173 -20.81 2.44 -15.99
CA ALA A 173 -19.93 3.46 -16.57
C ALA A 173 -19.10 4.14 -15.47
N ASP A 174 -17.81 3.84 -15.44
CA ASP A 174 -16.85 4.49 -14.55
C ASP A 174 -16.31 5.75 -15.23
N VAL A 175 -16.26 6.86 -14.49
CA VAL A 175 -15.86 8.18 -14.98
C VAL A 175 -14.58 8.63 -14.26
N TYR A 176 -13.60 9.07 -15.03
CA TYR A 176 -12.31 9.57 -14.56
C TYR A 176 -11.98 10.93 -15.18
N LEU A 177 -11.18 11.75 -14.49
CA LEU A 177 -10.57 12.97 -15.03
C LEU A 177 -9.05 12.87 -14.92
N GLY A 178 -8.41 12.53 -16.04
CA GLY A 178 -7.02 12.06 -16.02
C GLY A 178 -6.94 10.75 -15.21
N GLU A 179 -6.19 10.80 -14.10
CA GLU A 179 -5.99 9.67 -13.18
C GLU A 179 -7.07 9.61 -12.07
N ILE A 180 -7.82 10.69 -11.88
CA ILE A 180 -8.76 10.86 -10.77
C ILE A 180 -10.06 10.11 -11.09
N PHE A 181 -10.42 9.09 -10.30
CA PHE A 181 -11.76 8.50 -10.35
C PHE A 181 -12.80 9.49 -9.78
N LEU A 182 -13.86 9.75 -10.54
CA LEU A 182 -14.93 10.69 -10.14
C LEU A 182 -16.18 9.99 -9.62
N THR A 183 -16.69 8.98 -10.36
CA THR A 183 -17.93 8.27 -10.01
C THR A 183 -18.11 7.00 -10.86
N SER A 184 -19.03 6.14 -10.46
CA SER A 184 -19.49 4.97 -11.22
C SER A 184 -21.01 5.00 -11.34
N TYR A 185 -21.52 5.00 -12.59
CA TYR A 185 -22.95 5.08 -12.88
C TYR A 185 -23.50 3.72 -13.32
N PHE A 186 -24.46 3.20 -12.57
CA PHE A 186 -25.16 1.94 -12.83
C PHE A 186 -26.57 1.95 -12.19
N PRO A 187 -27.53 1.11 -12.63
CA PRO A 187 -27.46 0.18 -13.75
C PRO A 187 -27.87 0.83 -15.09
N ILE A 188 -26.98 0.80 -16.08
CA ILE A 188 -27.29 1.25 -17.45
C ILE A 188 -27.98 0.10 -18.21
N ARG A 189 -29.20 0.34 -18.69
CA ARG A 189 -29.95 -0.61 -19.53
C ARG A 189 -30.23 0.00 -20.90
N LEU A 190 -30.14 -0.83 -21.94
CA LEU A 190 -30.22 -0.40 -23.34
C LEU A 190 -31.29 -1.19 -24.09
N GLN A 191 -32.12 -0.49 -24.86
CA GLN A 191 -33.19 -1.07 -25.67
C GLN A 191 -32.73 -1.33 -27.13
N PRO A 192 -33.17 -2.42 -27.79
CA PRO A 192 -32.71 -2.77 -29.13
C PRO A 192 -32.98 -1.70 -30.19
N GLY A 193 -31.95 -1.32 -30.96
CA GLY A 193 -32.04 -0.37 -32.07
C GLY A 193 -32.35 1.09 -31.68
N LEU A 194 -32.54 1.38 -30.40
CA LEU A 194 -32.79 2.74 -29.89
C LEU A 194 -31.49 3.38 -29.39
N ALA A 195 -31.41 4.69 -29.55
CA ALA A 195 -30.27 5.48 -29.08
C ALA A 195 -30.64 6.29 -27.81
N PHE A 196 -29.71 6.33 -26.86
CA PHE A 196 -29.90 6.85 -25.52
C PHE A 196 -28.73 7.76 -25.10
N GLU A 197 -29.05 8.81 -24.36
CA GLU A 197 -28.10 9.81 -23.86
C GLU A 197 -28.09 9.80 -22.33
N GLN A 198 -27.01 9.29 -21.76
CA GLN A 198 -26.83 9.17 -20.32
C GLN A 198 -26.06 10.38 -19.78
N LYS A 199 -26.76 11.30 -19.11
CA LYS A 199 -26.12 12.37 -18.33
C LYS A 199 -25.52 11.77 -17.05
N ILE A 200 -24.28 12.14 -16.72
CA ILE A 200 -23.62 11.81 -15.44
C ILE A 200 -23.13 13.12 -14.83
N ILE A 201 -23.77 13.54 -13.73
CA ILE A 201 -23.30 14.67 -12.92
C ILE A 201 -22.34 14.11 -11.87
N THR A 202 -21.19 14.76 -11.71
CA THR A 202 -20.15 14.39 -10.74
C THR A 202 -20.15 15.34 -9.55
N ASP A 203 -19.65 14.89 -8.40
CA ASP A 203 -19.67 15.68 -7.17
C ASP A 203 -18.58 16.77 -7.08
N ILE A 204 -17.65 16.79 -8.04
CA ILE A 204 -16.55 17.76 -8.11
C ILE A 204 -17.00 19.11 -8.71
N PRO A 205 -16.50 20.24 -8.22
CA PRO A 205 -16.75 21.54 -8.83
C PRO A 205 -16.02 21.66 -10.17
N GLU A 206 -16.39 22.62 -11.02
CA GLU A 206 -15.56 22.97 -12.18
C GLU A 206 -14.26 23.64 -11.76
N THR A 207 -14.35 24.57 -10.81
CA THR A 207 -13.25 25.37 -10.28
C THR A 207 -13.24 25.27 -8.76
N VAL A 208 -12.07 25.02 -8.18
CA VAL A 208 -11.83 25.11 -6.74
C VAL A 208 -11.54 26.57 -6.40
N GLU A 209 -12.56 27.29 -5.95
CA GLU A 209 -12.46 28.68 -5.49
C GLU A 209 -11.75 28.79 -4.12
N GLU A 210 -11.68 27.68 -3.37
CA GLU A 210 -11.08 27.61 -2.04
C GLU A 210 -9.55 27.83 -2.07
N LEU A 211 -9.00 28.32 -0.95
CA LEU A 211 -7.60 28.70 -0.85
C LEU A 211 -6.69 27.47 -0.75
N ILE A 212 -6.00 27.16 -1.84
CA ILE A 212 -5.04 26.06 -1.93
C ILE A 212 -3.69 26.52 -1.39
N THR A 213 -3.18 25.83 -0.39
CA THR A 213 -1.94 26.16 0.32
C THR A 213 -0.87 25.11 0.06
N VAL A 214 0.31 25.53 -0.40
CA VAL A 214 1.50 24.69 -0.46
C VAL A 214 2.50 25.14 0.60
N ASN A 215 3.02 24.20 1.38
CA ASN A 215 4.01 24.44 2.43
C ASN A 215 5.30 23.66 2.16
N LEU A 216 6.44 24.30 2.42
CA LEU A 216 7.77 23.72 2.24
C LEU A 216 8.44 23.44 3.60
N PHE A 217 9.10 22.30 3.71
CA PHE A 217 9.73 21.83 4.96
C PHE A 217 11.16 21.32 4.72
N ALA A 218 12.09 21.71 5.58
CA ALA A 218 13.44 21.15 5.70
C ALA A 218 13.46 20.23 6.93
N GLY A 219 13.10 18.96 6.71
CA GLY A 219 12.82 18.02 7.80
C GLY A 219 11.72 18.53 8.73
N GLY A 220 11.93 18.48 10.04
CA GLY A 220 10.96 18.98 11.02
C GLY A 220 10.67 20.49 10.95
N LYS A 221 11.55 21.29 10.33
CA LYS A 221 11.38 22.76 10.27
C LYS A 221 10.60 23.19 9.01
N LYS A 222 9.52 23.94 9.20
CA LYS A 222 8.84 24.66 8.10
C LYS A 222 9.71 25.82 7.59
N ILE A 223 9.85 25.93 6.27
CA ILE A 223 10.62 26.98 5.58
C ILE A 223 9.73 28.20 5.36
N THR A 224 10.28 29.40 5.58
CA THR A 224 9.59 30.68 5.39
C THR A 224 10.33 31.59 4.40
N SER A 225 9.69 32.68 3.96
CA SER A 225 10.33 33.71 3.15
C SER A 225 11.53 34.42 3.82
N ASN A 226 11.75 34.17 5.11
CA ASN A 226 12.88 34.72 5.88
C ASN A 226 14.11 33.79 5.84
N ASP A 227 13.92 32.51 5.48
CA ASP A 227 14.99 31.53 5.33
C ASP A 227 15.61 31.65 3.93
N GLU A 228 14.79 31.47 2.88
CA GLU A 228 15.15 31.71 1.49
C GLU A 228 13.89 32.03 0.63
N LYS A 229 14.09 32.74 -0.48
CA LYS A 229 13.05 33.02 -1.48
C LYS A 229 12.76 31.83 -2.38
N TYR A 230 11.95 30.90 -1.89
CA TYR A 230 11.32 29.87 -2.73
C TYR A 230 10.09 30.39 -3.44
N LYS A 231 9.97 29.98 -4.70
CA LYS A 231 8.80 30.15 -5.57
C LYS A 231 8.23 28.78 -5.90
N VAL A 232 6.96 28.57 -5.54
CA VAL A 232 6.20 27.37 -5.90
C VAL A 232 5.50 27.63 -7.23
N THR A 233 5.63 26.71 -8.18
CA THR A 233 5.01 26.79 -9.50
C THR A 233 4.17 25.54 -9.75
N LEU A 234 2.92 25.73 -10.16
CA LEU A 234 2.04 24.67 -10.65
C LEU A 234 2.15 24.58 -12.17
N THR A 235 2.32 23.36 -12.68
CA THR A 235 2.16 23.05 -14.10
C THR A 235 1.08 22.00 -14.32
N ASP A 236 0.50 21.93 -15.51
CA ASP A 236 -0.30 20.77 -15.91
C ASP A 236 0.57 19.50 -16.03
N LEU A 237 -0.06 18.35 -16.25
CA LEU A 237 0.63 17.07 -16.46
C LEU A 237 1.52 17.02 -17.73
N LYS A 238 1.43 18.01 -18.62
CA LYS A 238 2.29 18.16 -19.81
C LYS A 238 3.47 19.10 -19.54
N GLY A 239 3.54 19.71 -18.36
CA GLY A 239 4.58 20.65 -17.95
C GLY A 239 4.29 22.12 -18.31
N ASN A 240 3.12 22.46 -18.85
CA ASN A 240 2.74 23.84 -19.15
C ASN A 240 2.48 24.63 -17.86
N TYR A 241 2.97 25.86 -17.78
CA TYR A 241 2.70 26.77 -16.66
C TYR A 241 1.19 26.96 -16.43
N VAL A 242 0.75 26.87 -15.18
CA VAL A 242 -0.62 27.17 -14.75
C VAL A 242 -0.61 28.41 -13.87
N ASP A 243 0.08 28.37 -12.74
CA ASP A 243 0.20 29.49 -11.82
C ASP A 243 1.48 29.38 -10.96
N SER A 244 1.87 30.44 -10.25
CA SER A 244 3.03 30.42 -9.35
C SER A 244 2.97 31.47 -8.23
N SER A 245 3.46 31.09 -7.05
CA SER A 245 3.30 31.83 -5.81
C SER A 245 4.61 31.77 -5.00
N GLU A 246 5.11 32.91 -4.52
CA GLU A 246 6.27 32.97 -3.61
C GLU A 246 5.85 32.60 -2.19
N LEU A 247 6.76 32.01 -1.40
CA LEU A 247 6.49 31.82 0.03
C LEU A 247 6.26 33.17 0.72
N ASN A 248 5.28 33.20 1.63
CA ASN A 248 5.08 34.30 2.55
C ASN A 248 5.90 34.12 3.86
N TYR A 249 5.78 35.10 4.76
CA TYR A 249 6.46 35.10 6.07
C TYR A 249 6.06 33.97 7.03
N ARG A 250 5.03 33.17 6.69
CA ARG A 250 4.57 31.98 7.42
C ARG A 250 5.00 30.67 6.75
N GLY A 251 5.65 30.72 5.60
CA GLY A 251 5.99 29.54 4.81
C GLY A 251 4.83 28.99 3.98
N ASP A 252 3.84 29.81 3.66
CA ASP A 252 2.74 29.43 2.77
C ASP A 252 2.94 30.04 1.38
N ALA A 253 2.82 29.22 0.33
CA ALA A 253 2.51 29.65 -1.03
C ALA A 253 1.01 29.41 -1.26
N TYR A 254 0.29 30.42 -1.74
CA TYR A 254 -1.16 30.35 -1.95
C TYR A 254 -1.55 30.33 -3.42
N PHE A 255 -2.57 29.54 -3.74
CA PHE A 255 -3.24 29.43 -5.03
C PHE A 255 -4.75 29.45 -4.80
N SER A 256 -5.54 29.80 -5.83
CA SER A 256 -7.01 29.81 -5.75
C SER A 256 -7.61 29.80 -7.15
N ASN A 257 -8.91 29.52 -7.27
CA ASN A 257 -9.63 29.55 -8.55
C ASN A 257 -9.03 28.61 -9.61
N LEU A 258 -8.47 27.49 -9.18
CA LEU A 258 -7.87 26.49 -10.06
C LEU A 258 -8.95 25.53 -10.59
N LYS A 259 -8.88 25.17 -11.87
CA LYS A 259 -9.81 24.20 -12.46
C LYS A 259 -9.63 22.82 -11.81
N SER A 260 -10.69 22.05 -11.66
CA SER A 260 -10.58 20.69 -11.12
C SER A 260 -9.75 19.80 -12.05
N GLY A 261 -8.73 19.11 -11.51
CA GLY A 261 -7.80 18.30 -12.28
C GLY A 261 -6.50 17.92 -11.54
N SER A 262 -5.53 17.42 -12.29
CA SER A 262 -4.22 16.99 -11.79
C SER A 262 -3.11 17.96 -12.20
N TYR A 263 -2.20 18.26 -11.26
CA TYR A 263 -1.15 19.27 -11.41
C TYR A 263 0.19 18.73 -10.89
N ILE A 264 1.30 19.32 -11.34
CA ILE A 264 2.65 19.05 -10.85
C ILE A 264 3.16 20.28 -10.11
N ILE A 265 3.53 20.13 -8.84
CA ILE A 265 4.26 21.14 -8.07
C ILE A 265 5.74 21.09 -8.45
N LYS A 266 6.32 22.26 -8.74
CA LYS A 266 7.75 22.49 -8.93
C LYS A 266 8.19 23.64 -8.03
N ILE A 267 9.26 23.45 -7.28
CA ILE A 267 9.86 24.49 -6.42
C ILE A 267 11.08 25.04 -7.15
N THR A 268 11.26 26.36 -7.13
CA THR A 268 12.49 27.02 -7.56
C THR A 268 12.93 28.08 -6.57
N SER A 269 14.23 28.30 -6.52
CA SER A 269 14.99 29.26 -5.73
C SER A 269 16.03 29.95 -6.63
N ASN A 270 16.87 30.81 -6.05
CA ASN A 270 18.00 31.40 -6.79
C ASN A 270 19.20 30.45 -6.90
N ASP A 271 19.28 29.40 -6.09
CA ASP A 271 20.36 28.40 -6.14
C ASP A 271 19.98 27.22 -7.04
N ILE A 272 20.89 26.86 -7.95
CA ILE A 272 20.69 25.79 -8.93
C ILE A 272 20.81 24.41 -8.28
N ILE A 273 21.65 24.26 -7.24
CA ILE A 273 21.82 23.02 -6.46
C ILE A 273 20.56 22.78 -5.64
N GLU A 274 20.09 23.80 -4.93
CA GLU A 274 18.87 23.75 -4.13
C GLU A 274 17.66 23.29 -4.95
N ASN A 275 17.52 23.77 -6.18
CA ASN A 275 16.47 23.37 -7.12
C ASN A 275 16.46 21.87 -7.47
N THR A 276 17.53 21.13 -7.17
CA THR A 276 17.60 19.65 -7.32
C THR A 276 17.16 18.90 -6.06
N LEU A 277 17.12 19.54 -4.90
CA LEU A 277 16.75 18.94 -3.62
C LEU A 277 15.23 18.84 -3.42
N TRP A 278 14.45 19.56 -4.24
CA TRP A 278 12.99 19.54 -4.18
C TRP A 278 12.38 18.48 -5.09
N PRO A 279 11.56 17.54 -4.56
CA PRO A 279 10.85 16.59 -5.40
C PRO A 279 9.77 17.29 -6.23
N GLN A 280 9.59 16.84 -7.48
CA GLN A 280 8.37 17.17 -8.23
C GLN A 280 7.24 16.28 -7.73
N GLN A 281 6.13 16.89 -7.33
CA GLN A 281 5.00 16.19 -6.70
C GLN A 281 3.74 16.37 -7.52
N ASN A 282 3.13 15.26 -7.94
CA ASN A 282 1.79 15.26 -8.51
C ASN A 282 0.77 15.52 -7.38
N ILE A 283 -0.19 16.39 -7.64
CA ILE A 283 -1.33 16.65 -6.77
C ILE A 283 -2.64 16.59 -7.57
N HIS A 284 -3.74 16.34 -6.87
CA HIS A 284 -5.08 16.44 -7.41
C HIS A 284 -5.80 17.60 -6.70
N ILE A 285 -6.45 18.46 -7.47
CA ILE A 285 -7.23 19.58 -6.96
C ILE A 285 -8.65 19.36 -7.46
N ILE A 286 -9.54 18.93 -6.54
CA ILE A 286 -10.97 18.69 -6.83
C ILE A 286 -11.90 19.17 -5.69
N GLY A 287 -11.37 19.98 -4.76
CA GLY A 287 -12.13 20.54 -3.63
C GLY A 287 -12.26 19.60 -2.41
N ASP A 288 -11.44 18.56 -2.34
CA ASP A 288 -11.40 17.57 -1.25
C ASP A 288 -10.13 17.65 -0.38
N VAL A 289 -9.06 18.23 -0.92
CA VAL A 289 -7.77 18.55 -0.27
C VAL A 289 -7.26 19.87 -0.83
N ASN A 290 -7.11 20.87 0.04
CA ASN A 290 -6.60 22.20 -0.31
C ASN A 290 -5.26 22.53 0.36
N LYS A 291 -4.56 21.54 0.94
CA LYS A 291 -3.27 21.75 1.59
C LYS A 291 -2.29 20.64 1.22
N PHE A 292 -1.10 21.04 0.77
CA PHE A 292 -0.06 20.14 0.28
C PHE A 292 1.29 20.48 0.91
N ASN A 293 1.93 19.48 1.51
CA ASN A 293 3.20 19.64 2.20
C ASN A 293 4.32 18.97 1.39
N ILE A 294 5.34 19.74 1.04
CA ILE A 294 6.49 19.29 0.24
C ILE A 294 7.74 19.35 1.11
N PHE A 295 8.56 18.31 1.04
CA PHE A 295 9.71 18.12 1.92
C PHE A 295 11.01 18.11 1.11
N ARG A 296 11.98 18.90 1.54
CA ARG A 296 13.33 19.00 0.97
C ARG A 296 14.08 17.70 1.23
N ASN A 297 14.70 17.13 0.20
CA ASN A 297 15.67 16.06 0.37
C ASN A 297 16.95 16.64 0.99
N MET A 298 17.64 15.91 1.88
CA MET A 298 19.03 16.29 2.21
C MET A 298 19.96 16.01 1.03
N GLU A 299 21.02 16.80 0.95
CA GLU A 299 22.17 16.51 0.11
C GLU A 299 22.78 15.13 0.44
N GLU A 300 23.27 14.45 -0.58
CA GLU A 300 24.15 13.30 -0.37
C GLU A 300 25.52 13.82 0.06
N ILE A 301 25.83 13.72 1.36
CA ILE A 301 27.19 13.91 1.87
C ILE A 301 28.06 12.78 1.31
N ASN A 302 28.64 13.02 0.13
CA ASN A 302 29.68 12.17 -0.43
C ASN A 302 30.91 12.26 0.46
N LEU A 303 31.13 11.23 1.29
CA LEU A 303 32.38 11.04 2.04
C LEU A 303 33.51 10.54 1.10
N GLN A 304 33.69 11.28 -0.01
CA GLN A 304 34.69 11.08 -1.05
C GLN A 304 35.09 12.45 -1.64
N ASP A 305 35.74 13.28 -0.83
CA ASP A 305 36.87 14.13 -1.27
C ASP A 305 37.45 14.86 -0.04
N ASP A 306 38.44 14.25 0.61
CA ASP A 306 39.34 14.96 1.53
C ASP A 306 40.70 14.23 1.69
N VAL A 307 41.48 14.20 0.61
CA VAL A 307 42.89 13.75 0.62
C VAL A 307 43.74 14.77 -0.16
N ASN A 308 44.41 15.64 0.61
CA ASN A 308 45.13 16.85 0.17
C ASN A 308 44.16 17.95 -0.30
N THR A 309 44.19 19.17 0.25
CA THR A 309 45.41 19.99 0.43
C THR A 309 45.54 20.69 1.78
N SER A 310 46.78 20.86 2.24
CA SER A 310 47.13 21.79 3.31
C SER A 310 47.16 23.25 2.83
N ASP A 311 46.56 24.17 3.57
CA ASP A 311 47.19 25.45 3.92
C ASP A 311 46.49 26.09 5.14
N GLU A 312 47.18 26.98 5.85
CA GLU A 312 46.72 27.53 7.14
C GLU A 312 45.93 28.85 7.04
N LYS A 313 45.21 29.16 8.14
CA LYS A 313 44.73 30.50 8.58
C LYS A 313 43.53 31.13 7.86
N SER A 314 42.37 30.98 8.49
CA SER A 314 41.72 32.15 9.12
C SER A 314 41.00 31.72 10.42
N GLN A 315 40.88 32.63 11.39
CA GLN A 315 40.06 32.45 12.58
C GLN A 315 38.85 33.37 12.47
N ASP A 316 37.68 32.79 12.17
CA ASP A 316 36.39 33.44 12.43
C ASP A 316 35.48 32.42 13.11
N THR A 317 35.16 32.68 14.39
CA THR A 317 34.27 31.81 15.17
C THR A 317 32.83 32.05 14.76
N VAL A 318 32.37 31.31 13.75
CA VAL A 318 30.94 31.18 13.43
C VAL A 318 30.25 30.56 14.65
N ILE A 319 29.44 31.35 15.35
CA ILE A 319 28.53 30.84 16.38
C ILE A 319 27.37 30.17 15.64
N ILE A 320 27.53 28.87 15.40
CA ILE A 320 26.43 28.02 14.92
C ILE A 320 25.39 27.99 16.06
N PRO A 321 24.10 28.33 15.80
CA PRO A 321 23.07 28.26 16.82
C PRO A 321 22.89 26.80 17.28
N GLU A 322 22.49 26.62 18.54
CA GLU A 322 22.18 25.29 19.07
C GLU A 322 21.07 24.64 18.24
N ASN A 323 21.38 23.55 17.53
CA ASN A 323 20.36 22.71 16.91
C ASN A 323 19.44 22.18 18.02
N GLU A 324 18.14 22.43 17.90
CA GLU A 324 17.15 21.72 18.70
C GLU A 324 17.32 20.21 18.45
N LEU A 325 17.72 19.47 19.49
CA LEU A 325 17.93 18.04 19.42
C LEU A 325 16.58 17.36 19.19
N ILE A 326 16.34 16.94 17.95
CA ILE A 326 15.14 16.20 17.55
C ILE A 326 15.06 14.91 18.38
N ASP A 327 14.03 14.80 19.21
CA ASP A 327 13.72 13.59 19.96
C ASP A 327 13.61 12.41 18.99
N THR A 328 14.45 11.38 19.18
CA THR A 328 14.59 10.27 18.23
C THR A 328 14.55 8.92 18.93
N CYS A 329 13.86 7.96 18.31
CA CYS A 329 13.90 6.55 18.70
C CYS A 329 14.99 5.76 17.93
N ASN A 330 15.61 6.39 16.92
CA ASN A 330 16.41 5.76 15.86
C ASN A 330 15.75 4.48 15.30
N CYS A 331 14.44 4.57 15.00
CA CYS A 331 13.60 3.41 14.74
C CYS A 331 12.75 3.53 13.47
N VAL A 332 12.44 2.37 12.90
CA VAL A 332 11.59 2.19 11.73
C VAL A 332 10.38 1.37 12.15
N ALA A 333 9.18 1.77 11.71
CA ALA A 333 7.98 0.96 11.83
C ALA A 333 7.41 0.61 10.46
N PHE A 334 6.98 -0.63 10.30
CA PHE A 334 6.27 -1.08 9.10
C PHE A 334 4.77 -1.17 9.37
N ARG A 335 3.97 -0.72 8.41
CA ARG A 335 2.52 -0.93 8.41
C ARG A 335 2.05 -1.61 7.14
N LEU A 336 1.24 -2.65 7.28
CA LEU A 336 0.52 -3.30 6.17
C LEU A 336 -0.88 -2.69 6.07
N ASP A 337 -1.12 -1.92 5.02
CA ASP A 337 -2.39 -1.24 4.77
C ASP A 337 -3.39 -2.15 4.07
N GLY A 338 -4.62 -2.21 4.58
CA GLY A 338 -5.76 -2.80 3.87
C GLY A 338 -5.94 -4.30 4.09
N VAL A 339 -5.66 -4.81 5.29
CA VAL A 339 -5.83 -6.22 5.63
C VAL A 339 -7.32 -6.59 5.64
N GLN A 340 -7.70 -7.57 4.80
CA GLN A 340 -9.10 -7.97 4.55
C GLN A 340 -9.24 -9.43 4.05
N ASP A 341 -10.45 -9.95 4.15
CA ASP A 341 -10.87 -11.31 3.73
C ASP A 341 -10.72 -11.53 2.21
N TYR A 342 -10.32 -12.75 1.81
CA TYR A 342 -10.32 -13.31 0.44
C TYR A 342 -9.40 -12.62 -0.60
N TRP A 343 -9.42 -11.30 -0.71
CA TRP A 343 -8.70 -10.55 -1.74
C TRP A 343 -7.20 -10.54 -1.47
N LEU A 344 -6.41 -11.15 -2.36
CA LEU A 344 -4.95 -11.27 -2.22
C LEU A 344 -4.51 -11.92 -0.89
N ASN A 345 -5.32 -12.82 -0.31
CA ASN A 345 -5.06 -13.38 1.03
C ASN A 345 -3.75 -14.19 1.15
N GLU A 346 -3.29 -14.88 0.10
CA GLU A 346 -1.98 -15.54 0.06
C GLU A 346 -0.83 -14.51 0.09
N VAL A 347 -1.03 -13.38 -0.59
CA VAL A 347 -0.06 -12.29 -0.66
C VAL A 347 0.04 -11.56 0.68
N GLN A 348 -1.09 -11.22 1.28
CA GLN A 348 -1.15 -10.65 2.64
C GLN A 348 -0.44 -11.57 3.65
N ILE A 349 -0.73 -12.87 3.63
CA ILE A 349 -0.11 -13.86 4.53
C ILE A 349 1.40 -14.01 4.25
N GLY A 350 1.84 -13.95 2.99
CA GLY A 350 3.27 -14.01 2.66
C GLY A 350 4.07 -12.79 3.12
N ILE A 351 3.49 -11.58 3.03
CA ILE A 351 4.08 -10.37 3.64
C ILE A 351 4.21 -10.58 5.15
N MET A 352 3.13 -10.97 5.83
CA MET A 352 3.12 -11.16 7.28
C MET A 352 4.08 -12.27 7.75
N ASN A 353 4.20 -13.37 6.99
CA ASN A 353 5.19 -14.43 7.23
C ASN A 353 6.63 -13.92 7.09
N THR A 354 6.91 -13.03 6.14
CA THR A 354 8.25 -12.45 5.97
C THR A 354 8.73 -11.76 7.25
N PHE A 355 7.85 -11.01 7.92
CA PHE A 355 8.15 -10.37 9.21
C PHE A 355 8.31 -11.40 10.35
N ILE A 356 7.50 -12.45 10.39
CA ILE A 356 7.59 -13.53 11.38
C ILE A 356 8.92 -14.29 11.24
N GLU A 357 9.32 -14.66 10.02
CA GLU A 357 10.58 -15.35 9.72
C GLU A 357 11.81 -14.49 10.04
N LYS A 358 11.75 -13.19 9.70
CA LYS A 358 12.77 -12.19 10.08
C LYS A 358 12.71 -11.78 11.55
N LYS A 359 11.70 -12.22 12.31
CA LYS A 359 11.44 -11.83 13.72
C LYS A 359 11.30 -10.31 13.91
N ALA A 360 10.90 -9.59 12.87
CA ALA A 360 10.73 -8.14 12.87
C ALA A 360 9.29 -7.76 13.24
N PRO A 361 9.05 -6.70 14.04
CA PRO A 361 7.71 -6.17 14.28
C PRO A 361 7.02 -5.60 13.03
N ILE A 362 5.70 -5.81 12.94
CA ILE A 362 4.81 -5.19 11.95
C ILE A 362 3.51 -4.70 12.61
N THR A 363 2.96 -3.61 12.08
CA THR A 363 1.61 -3.12 12.38
C THR A 363 0.66 -3.50 11.24
N ILE A 364 -0.45 -4.18 11.52
CA ILE A 364 -1.43 -4.56 10.47
C ILE A 364 -2.69 -3.69 10.55
N GLY A 365 -3.00 -2.97 9.48
CA GLY A 365 -4.16 -2.09 9.35
C GLY A 365 -5.37 -2.83 8.78
N ILE A 366 -6.28 -3.26 9.66
CA ILE A 366 -7.45 -4.08 9.30
C ILE A 366 -8.63 -3.20 8.86
N ILE A 367 -9.27 -3.57 7.74
CA ILE A 367 -10.56 -2.99 7.29
C ILE A 367 -11.68 -3.76 8.01
N ALA A 368 -12.23 -3.19 9.08
CA ALA A 368 -12.96 -3.97 10.09
C ALA A 368 -14.29 -4.60 9.63
N ASN A 369 -14.94 -4.06 8.59
CA ASN A 369 -16.15 -4.64 7.99
C ASN A 369 -15.85 -5.56 6.79
N ALA A 370 -14.58 -5.73 6.42
CA ALA A 370 -14.13 -6.61 5.34
C ALA A 370 -13.19 -7.71 5.86
N PHE A 371 -13.15 -7.96 7.17
CA PHE A 371 -12.27 -8.93 7.81
C PHE A 371 -13.04 -9.71 8.89
N GLY A 372 -12.98 -11.05 8.85
CA GLY A 372 -13.65 -11.92 9.82
C GLY A 372 -14.27 -13.20 9.23
N ASN A 373 -14.44 -13.26 7.91
CA ASN A 373 -15.15 -14.33 7.20
C ASN A 373 -14.20 -15.30 6.48
N ASP A 374 -12.98 -14.85 6.15
CA ASP A 374 -11.96 -15.70 5.56
C ASP A 374 -11.13 -16.36 6.66
N LYS A 375 -11.48 -17.62 6.96
CA LYS A 375 -10.73 -18.46 7.91
C LYS A 375 -9.24 -18.56 7.56
N LYS A 376 -8.89 -18.46 6.27
CA LYS A 376 -7.55 -18.32 5.69
C LYS A 376 -6.67 -17.35 6.49
N ILE A 377 -7.05 -16.08 6.45
CA ILE A 377 -6.27 -14.98 7.04
C ILE A 377 -6.63 -14.72 8.51
N THR A 378 -7.87 -14.95 8.90
CA THR A 378 -8.34 -14.62 10.28
C THR A 378 -7.77 -15.56 11.33
N ASP A 379 -7.66 -16.87 11.08
CA ASP A 379 -6.97 -17.80 11.99
C ASP A 379 -5.47 -17.51 12.03
N PHE A 380 -4.85 -17.26 10.86
CA PHE A 380 -3.43 -16.91 10.76
C PHE A 380 -3.06 -15.67 11.60
N VAL A 381 -3.88 -14.62 11.55
CA VAL A 381 -3.68 -13.40 12.36
C VAL A 381 -3.86 -13.71 13.85
N LYS A 382 -4.95 -14.41 14.24
CA LYS A 382 -5.22 -14.79 15.63
C LYS A 382 -4.10 -15.64 16.24
N GLU A 383 -3.60 -16.63 15.51
CA GLU A 383 -2.51 -17.49 15.95
C GLU A 383 -1.22 -16.70 16.16
N ASN A 384 -0.85 -15.82 15.24
CA ASN A 384 0.44 -15.11 15.32
C ASN A 384 0.43 -13.97 16.34
N ILE A 385 -0.69 -13.26 16.54
CA ILE A 385 -0.91 -12.39 17.71
C ILE A 385 -0.64 -13.17 19.01
N SER A 386 -1.31 -14.32 19.16
CA SER A 386 -1.25 -15.14 20.39
C SER A 386 0.15 -15.70 20.67
N LYS A 387 0.89 -16.08 19.62
CA LYS A 387 2.25 -16.63 19.71
C LYS A 387 3.32 -15.55 19.89
N SER A 388 3.16 -14.39 19.25
CA SER A 388 4.22 -13.39 19.15
C SER A 388 4.24 -12.42 20.33
N LYS A 389 3.09 -11.89 20.76
CA LYS A 389 2.91 -10.84 21.78
C LYS A 389 3.63 -9.50 21.57
N THR A 390 4.73 -9.41 20.82
CA THR A 390 5.53 -8.18 20.66
C THR A 390 5.76 -7.75 19.21
N ASN A 391 5.64 -8.66 18.23
CA ASN A 391 6.01 -8.37 16.84
C ASN A 391 4.81 -8.23 15.89
N PHE A 392 3.59 -8.23 16.44
CA PHE A 392 2.36 -8.21 15.65
C PHE A 392 1.33 -7.27 16.31
N GLU A 393 1.30 -6.03 15.86
CA GLU A 393 0.40 -4.98 16.38
C GLU A 393 -0.82 -4.83 15.47
N VAL A 394 -2.01 -4.68 16.05
CA VAL A 394 -3.26 -4.53 15.30
C VAL A 394 -3.71 -3.07 15.31
N ALA A 395 -3.90 -2.50 14.11
CA ALA A 395 -4.43 -1.17 13.90
C ALA A 395 -5.78 -1.22 13.17
N SER A 396 -6.63 -0.23 13.45
CA SER A 396 -7.90 -0.03 12.73
C SER A 396 -7.70 0.85 11.50
N LYS A 397 -8.32 0.48 10.37
CA LYS A 397 -8.56 1.38 9.21
C LYS A 397 -10.01 1.90 9.15
N GLY A 398 -10.76 1.83 10.25
CA GLY A 398 -12.17 2.24 10.28
C GLY A 398 -13.12 1.21 9.66
N LEU A 399 -14.15 1.69 8.96
CA LEU A 399 -15.11 0.86 8.22
C LEU A 399 -14.97 1.20 6.72
N GLY A 400 -14.69 0.20 5.90
CA GLY A 400 -14.48 0.36 4.47
C GLY A 400 -13.23 1.19 4.14
N LEU A 401 -13.32 1.93 3.04
CA LEU A 401 -12.25 2.79 2.52
C LEU A 401 -12.67 4.27 2.44
N SER A 402 -13.82 4.64 3.01
CA SER A 402 -14.32 6.01 2.97
C SER A 402 -13.61 6.91 4.00
N PRO A 403 -13.01 8.04 3.60
CA PRO A 403 -12.35 8.97 4.52
C PRO A 403 -13.25 9.42 5.67
N PHE A 404 -12.68 9.48 6.87
CA PHE A 404 -13.40 9.95 8.06
C PHE A 404 -13.84 11.42 7.94
N THR A 405 -13.07 12.22 7.20
CA THR A 405 -13.40 13.61 6.84
C THR A 405 -14.71 13.80 6.09
N ASN A 406 -15.29 12.73 5.54
CA ASN A 406 -16.55 12.78 4.77
C ASN A 406 -17.80 12.64 5.66
N TYR A 407 -17.62 12.47 6.99
CA TYR A 407 -18.69 12.23 7.96
C TYR A 407 -18.67 13.27 9.09
N GLU A 408 -19.82 13.53 9.71
CA GLU A 408 -19.87 14.38 10.90
C GLU A 408 -19.18 13.70 12.10
N LYS A 409 -18.73 14.49 13.08
CA LYS A 409 -18.02 14.04 14.30
C LYS A 409 -18.69 12.85 15.02
N VAL A 410 -20.02 12.82 15.05
CA VAL A 410 -20.80 11.74 15.68
C VAL A 410 -20.68 10.45 14.89
N GLU A 411 -20.88 10.51 13.57
CA GLU A 411 -20.74 9.38 12.66
C GLU A 411 -19.30 8.86 12.61
N GLN A 412 -18.29 9.73 12.60
CA GLN A 412 -16.89 9.34 12.73
C GLN A 412 -16.65 8.53 14.02
N ASN A 413 -17.19 9.00 15.15
CA ASN A 413 -17.08 8.31 16.44
C ASN A 413 -17.75 6.92 16.43
N ASP A 414 -18.94 6.81 15.84
CA ASP A 414 -19.68 5.55 15.84
C ASP A 414 -19.09 4.54 14.83
N ASN A 415 -18.58 5.02 13.70
CA ASN A 415 -17.78 4.23 12.76
C ASN A 415 -16.47 3.74 13.41
N LEU A 416 -15.80 4.57 14.21
CA LEU A 416 -14.60 4.18 14.97
C LEU A 416 -14.91 3.10 16.00
N LYS A 417 -15.92 3.31 16.87
CA LYS A 417 -16.35 2.34 17.89
C LYS A 417 -16.65 0.98 17.27
N LYS A 418 -17.49 0.96 16.24
CA LYS A 418 -17.89 -0.26 15.54
C LYS A 418 -16.70 -0.95 14.84
N SER A 419 -15.72 -0.19 14.34
CA SER A 419 -14.47 -0.74 13.79
C SER A 419 -13.63 -1.42 14.88
N ILE A 420 -13.47 -0.77 16.03
CA ILE A 420 -12.77 -1.30 17.21
C ILE A 420 -13.46 -2.59 17.69
N GLU A 421 -14.78 -2.58 17.85
CA GLU A 421 -15.59 -3.73 18.28
C GLU A 421 -15.50 -4.93 17.32
N LEU A 422 -15.53 -4.70 16.01
CA LEU A 422 -15.38 -5.75 14.99
C LEU A 422 -13.96 -6.35 14.99
N ILE A 423 -12.93 -5.52 15.16
CA ILE A 423 -11.54 -6.00 15.26
C ILE A 423 -11.32 -6.76 16.58
N GLU A 424 -11.82 -6.26 17.70
CA GLU A 424 -11.69 -6.89 19.03
C GLU A 424 -12.41 -8.23 19.08
N SER A 425 -13.66 -8.31 18.59
CA SER A 425 -14.41 -9.57 18.52
C SER A 425 -13.82 -10.58 17.53
N THR A 426 -13.16 -10.12 16.45
CA THR A 426 -12.54 -11.01 15.46
C THR A 426 -11.16 -11.50 15.86
N THR A 427 -10.32 -10.66 16.46
CA THR A 427 -8.89 -10.93 16.74
C THR A 427 -8.58 -11.24 18.20
N GLY A 428 -9.45 -10.84 19.14
CA GLY A 428 -9.17 -10.83 20.57
C GLY A 428 -8.31 -9.64 21.05
N ILE A 429 -7.99 -8.69 20.17
CA ILE A 429 -7.19 -7.50 20.47
C ILE A 429 -8.01 -6.24 20.20
N LYS A 430 -8.13 -5.38 21.21
CA LYS A 430 -8.61 -4.01 21.03
C LYS A 430 -7.49 -3.16 20.40
N PRO A 431 -7.64 -2.64 19.16
CA PRO A 431 -6.62 -1.81 18.54
C PRO A 431 -6.51 -0.46 19.26
N HIS A 432 -5.28 0.03 19.43
CA HIS A 432 -4.98 1.37 20.01
C HIS A 432 -4.23 2.28 19.02
N VAL A 433 -4.15 1.86 17.76
CA VAL A 433 -3.53 2.56 16.63
C VAL A 433 -4.56 2.67 15.51
N PHE A 434 -4.65 3.84 14.87
CA PHE A 434 -5.57 4.11 13.77
C PHE A 434 -4.82 4.59 12.51
N ILE A 435 -5.16 4.02 11.36
CA ILE A 435 -4.57 4.33 10.05
C ILE A 435 -5.71 4.74 9.12
N PRO A 436 -6.14 6.02 9.11
CA PRO A 436 -7.36 6.45 8.43
C PRO A 436 -7.38 6.09 6.92
N PRO A 437 -8.56 5.84 6.34
CA PRO A 437 -8.72 5.76 4.90
C PRO A 437 -8.22 7.03 4.18
N ASP A 438 -7.59 6.84 3.02
CA ASP A 438 -6.86 7.85 2.25
C ASP A 438 -5.86 8.70 3.05
N ASN A 439 -5.43 8.24 4.23
CA ASN A 439 -4.65 9.00 5.22
C ASN A 439 -5.33 10.29 5.73
N LYS A 440 -6.61 10.52 5.42
CA LYS A 440 -7.31 11.78 5.71
C LYS A 440 -7.89 11.81 7.13
N PHE A 441 -7.70 12.94 7.82
CA PHE A 441 -8.23 13.21 9.15
C PHE A 441 -8.50 14.70 9.32
N ASN A 442 -9.30 15.07 10.32
CA ASN A 442 -9.49 16.46 10.74
C ASN A 442 -9.51 16.57 12.28
N THR A 443 -9.74 17.77 12.82
CA THR A 443 -9.82 18.00 14.28
C THR A 443 -10.89 17.13 14.93
N ASP A 444 -12.03 16.92 14.27
CA ASP A 444 -13.09 16.03 14.74
C ASP A 444 -12.64 14.57 14.79
N THR A 445 -11.81 14.12 13.86
CA THR A 445 -11.15 12.81 13.91
C THR A 445 -10.24 12.70 15.13
N LEU A 446 -9.34 13.67 15.37
CA LEU A 446 -8.41 13.61 16.52
C LEU A 446 -9.17 13.56 17.85
N ASP A 447 -10.20 14.40 17.99
CA ASP A 447 -11.08 14.49 19.15
C ASP A 447 -11.74 13.16 19.54
N ILE A 448 -11.97 12.24 18.60
CA ILE A 448 -12.64 10.96 18.88
C ILE A 448 -11.66 9.81 19.12
N LEU A 449 -10.38 9.94 18.73
CA LEU A 449 -9.37 8.90 18.94
C LEU A 449 -9.10 8.71 20.44
N GLU A 450 -8.76 9.81 21.12
CA GLU A 450 -8.54 9.90 22.57
C GLU A 450 -9.71 9.27 23.34
N LYS A 451 -10.94 9.72 23.06
CA LYS A 451 -12.19 9.29 23.71
C LYS A 451 -12.53 7.80 23.52
N ASN A 452 -11.93 7.14 22.54
CA ASN A 452 -12.12 5.70 22.27
C ASN A 452 -10.90 4.84 22.65
N GLY A 453 -9.84 5.45 23.20
CA GLY A 453 -8.62 4.75 23.63
C GLY A 453 -7.61 4.49 22.50
N ILE A 454 -7.74 5.17 21.36
CA ILE A 454 -6.68 5.20 20.35
C ILE A 454 -5.62 6.20 20.79
N THR A 455 -4.38 5.74 20.94
CA THR A 455 -3.24 6.54 21.38
C THR A 455 -2.29 6.93 20.25
N HIS A 456 -2.48 6.38 19.05
CA HIS A 456 -1.63 6.66 17.88
C HIS A 456 -2.46 6.81 16.61
N ILE A 457 -2.12 7.80 15.79
CA ILE A 457 -2.60 7.95 14.43
C ILE A 457 -1.42 7.85 13.45
N SER A 458 -1.59 7.11 12.35
CA SER A 458 -0.59 7.02 11.28
C SER A 458 -1.23 7.31 9.92
N THR A 459 -0.84 8.44 9.36
CA THR A 459 -1.40 9.13 8.18
C THR A 459 -0.33 9.14 7.09
N SER A 460 -0.23 10.18 6.26
CA SER A 460 0.88 10.40 5.32
C SER A 460 1.19 11.89 5.23
N LEU A 461 2.48 12.22 5.13
CA LEU A 461 2.96 13.59 4.95
C LEU A 461 2.34 14.28 3.72
N ILE A 462 2.00 13.50 2.69
CA ILE A 462 1.42 13.98 1.43
C ILE A 462 0.02 14.59 1.66
N ASN A 463 -0.75 14.02 2.58
CA ASN A 463 -2.19 14.30 2.75
C ASN A 463 -2.51 15.15 4.00
N GLY A 464 -1.54 15.96 4.46
CA GLY A 464 -1.79 17.02 5.44
C GLY A 464 -1.34 16.77 6.88
N ASP A 465 -0.56 15.73 7.17
CA ASP A 465 0.11 15.61 8.47
C ASP A 465 1.48 16.32 8.46
N GLU A 466 1.80 17.02 9.55
CA GLU A 466 2.85 18.04 9.58
C GLU A 466 3.66 18.03 10.88
N PRO A 467 5.00 18.20 10.79
CA PRO A 467 5.85 18.27 11.97
C PRO A 467 5.54 19.53 12.80
N PRO A 468 5.82 19.52 14.12
CA PRO A 468 6.54 18.48 14.85
C PRO A 468 5.73 17.21 15.10
N PHE A 469 6.43 16.08 15.24
CA PHE A 469 5.88 14.77 15.55
C PHE A 469 6.42 14.32 16.90
N GLU A 470 5.89 14.91 17.99
CA GLU A 470 6.54 14.80 19.30
C GLU A 470 6.44 13.40 19.89
N LEU A 471 7.60 12.80 20.19
CA LEU A 471 7.69 11.48 20.81
C LEU A 471 7.30 11.45 22.31
N LYS A 472 7.00 12.60 22.92
CA LYS A 472 6.65 12.75 24.36
C LYS A 472 5.39 13.60 24.55
N GLY A 473 4.67 13.33 25.64
CA GLY A 473 3.68 14.27 26.19
C GLY A 473 2.43 14.48 25.34
N LYS A 474 2.02 13.49 24.55
CA LYS A 474 0.78 13.50 23.78
C LYS A 474 -0.21 12.46 24.27
N GLU A 475 -1.49 12.76 24.10
CA GLU A 475 -2.61 11.82 24.31
C GLU A 475 -2.84 10.98 23.05
N VAL A 476 -2.70 11.60 21.87
CA VAL A 476 -2.65 10.93 20.56
C VAL A 476 -1.35 11.31 19.85
N TYR A 477 -0.48 10.33 19.63
CA TYR A 477 0.79 10.50 18.91
C TYR A 477 0.59 10.42 17.39
N ARG A 478 1.27 11.28 16.62
CA ARG A 478 1.17 11.35 15.15
C ARG A 478 2.42 10.77 14.49
N PHE A 479 2.29 9.62 13.84
CA PHE A 479 3.39 8.92 13.17
C PHE A 479 3.05 8.65 11.69
N PRO A 480 3.08 9.68 10.82
CA PRO A 480 2.77 9.53 9.40
C PRO A 480 3.73 8.61 8.66
N GLN A 481 3.21 7.99 7.60
CA GLN A 481 3.99 7.38 6.53
C GLN A 481 4.97 8.41 5.95
N ILE A 482 6.23 8.00 5.84
CA ILE A 482 7.33 8.79 5.26
C ILE A 482 7.87 8.12 3.98
N ALA A 483 7.84 6.78 3.90
CA ALA A 483 8.23 6.01 2.72
C ALA A 483 7.20 4.90 2.40
N SER A 484 7.31 4.27 1.23
CA SER A 484 6.39 3.20 0.78
C SER A 484 7.15 2.09 0.06
N THR A 485 6.77 0.82 0.21
CA THR A 485 7.36 -0.29 -0.55
C THR A 485 6.93 -0.35 -2.02
N GLY A 486 5.97 0.47 -2.43
CA GLY A 486 5.52 0.61 -3.82
C GLY A 486 4.79 1.92 -4.09
N LYS A 487 4.50 2.18 -5.37
CA LYS A 487 3.74 3.34 -5.84
C LYS A 487 2.74 2.92 -6.91
N PHE A 488 1.63 3.65 -7.05
CA PHE A 488 0.72 3.45 -8.17
C PHE A 488 1.35 4.00 -9.47
N ASN A 489 1.32 3.21 -10.54
CA ASN A 489 1.67 3.65 -11.89
C ASN A 489 0.38 3.74 -12.73
N SER A 490 -0.01 4.96 -13.07
CA SER A 490 -1.21 5.27 -13.84
C SER A 490 -1.16 4.81 -15.31
N THR A 491 0.04 4.61 -15.87
CA THR A 491 0.22 4.16 -17.26
C THR A 491 0.00 2.65 -17.39
N THR A 492 0.43 1.87 -16.40
CA THR A 492 0.22 0.41 -16.33
C THR A 492 -1.05 0.02 -15.55
N ASN A 493 -1.65 1.00 -14.85
CA ASN A 493 -2.79 0.88 -13.94
C ASN A 493 -2.56 -0.13 -12.79
N VAL A 494 -1.32 -0.23 -12.31
CA VAL A 494 -0.96 -1.14 -11.21
C VAL A 494 -0.02 -0.51 -10.19
N PHE A 495 -0.03 -1.03 -8.97
CA PHE A 495 1.00 -0.75 -7.96
C PHE A 495 2.30 -1.47 -8.34
N GLU A 496 3.37 -0.68 -8.49
CA GLU A 496 4.71 -1.15 -8.82
C GLU A 496 5.62 -1.01 -7.61
N GLY A 497 6.24 -2.12 -7.23
CA GLY A 497 7.15 -2.19 -6.09
C GLY A 497 8.45 -1.42 -6.32
N LEU A 498 8.88 -0.67 -5.30
CA LEU A 498 10.15 0.05 -5.26
C LEU A 498 11.27 -0.86 -4.75
N SER A 499 12.53 -0.52 -5.03
CA SER A 499 13.69 -1.30 -4.56
C SER A 499 14.04 -0.99 -3.11
N SER A 500 14.63 -1.96 -2.41
CA SER A 500 15.04 -1.84 -1.01
C SER A 500 15.84 -0.56 -0.75
N LYS A 501 16.89 -0.34 -1.56
CA LYS A 501 17.78 0.83 -1.51
C LYS A 501 17.05 2.18 -1.61
N GLN A 502 15.97 2.28 -2.40
CA GLN A 502 15.21 3.54 -2.50
C GLN A 502 14.47 3.80 -1.19
N VAL A 503 13.70 2.81 -0.72
CA VAL A 503 12.83 2.95 0.47
C VAL A 503 13.66 3.10 1.74
N VAL A 504 14.83 2.44 1.83
CA VAL A 504 15.79 2.67 2.93
C VAL A 504 16.33 4.09 2.91
N LYS A 505 16.66 4.66 1.74
CA LYS A 505 17.10 6.07 1.64
C LYS A 505 16.00 7.03 2.12
N GLU A 506 14.75 6.83 1.70
CA GLU A 506 13.59 7.62 2.13
C GLU A 506 13.34 7.48 3.65
N ALA A 507 13.42 6.27 4.20
CA ALA A 507 13.23 6.02 5.63
C ALA A 507 14.37 6.60 6.50
N ILE A 508 15.63 6.43 6.12
CA ILE A 508 16.77 7.07 6.81
C ILE A 508 16.62 8.59 6.79
N GLN A 509 16.10 9.16 5.69
CA GLN A 509 15.80 10.58 5.64
C GLN A 509 14.69 10.98 6.62
N GLY A 510 13.66 10.14 6.78
CA GLY A 510 12.65 10.25 7.83
C GLY A 510 13.26 10.31 9.25
N ILE A 511 14.13 9.35 9.59
CA ILE A 511 14.74 9.26 10.92
C ILE A 511 15.57 10.52 11.23
N LYS A 512 16.35 11.02 10.26
CA LYS A 512 17.10 12.29 10.40
C LYS A 512 16.19 13.51 10.59
N ASN A 513 15.03 13.52 9.94
CA ASN A 513 14.12 14.67 9.89
C ASN A 513 13.12 14.72 11.06
N TYR A 514 12.72 13.57 11.59
CA TYR A 514 11.58 13.41 12.51
C TYR A 514 11.85 12.47 13.70
N GLY A 515 13.02 11.83 13.77
CA GLY A 515 13.38 10.90 14.83
C GLY A 515 12.88 9.46 14.67
N PHE A 516 12.08 9.19 13.63
CA PHE A 516 11.55 7.86 13.27
C PHE A 516 11.25 7.80 11.76
N ALA A 517 10.96 6.61 11.24
CA ALA A 517 10.30 6.44 9.94
C ALA A 517 9.16 5.43 10.00
N VAL A 518 8.04 5.72 9.33
CA VAL A 518 6.97 4.74 9.05
C VAL A 518 6.96 4.41 7.56
N ILE A 519 7.00 3.12 7.24
CA ILE A 519 7.00 2.57 5.89
C ILE A 519 5.65 1.88 5.65
N SER A 520 4.90 2.32 4.64
CA SER A 520 3.65 1.67 4.23
C SER A 520 3.89 0.53 3.25
N ILE A 521 3.15 -0.56 3.43
CA ILE A 521 3.11 -1.73 2.56
C ILE A 521 1.69 -1.89 2.02
N GLN A 522 1.53 -2.10 0.72
CA GLN A 522 0.25 -2.46 0.10
C GLN A 522 0.30 -3.88 -0.49
N PRO A 523 -0.71 -4.75 -0.24
CA PRO A 523 -0.75 -6.10 -0.80
C PRO A 523 -0.57 -6.18 -2.33
N GLN A 524 -1.00 -5.14 -3.06
CA GLN A 524 -0.96 -5.08 -4.52
C GLN A 524 0.46 -5.15 -5.12
N GLU A 525 1.45 -4.48 -4.53
CA GLU A 525 2.84 -4.47 -5.07
C GLU A 525 3.59 -5.79 -4.85
N PHE A 526 3.11 -6.59 -3.88
CA PHE A 526 3.58 -7.95 -3.59
C PHE A 526 2.79 -9.02 -4.35
N ALA A 527 1.79 -8.65 -5.16
CA ALA A 527 1.03 -9.58 -6.00
C ALA A 527 1.67 -9.73 -7.39
N MET A 528 1.57 -10.93 -7.98
CA MET A 528 1.89 -11.14 -9.39
C MET A 528 0.84 -10.46 -10.27
N VAL A 529 1.27 -9.60 -11.20
CA VAL A 529 0.39 -8.95 -12.17
C VAL A 529 0.29 -9.78 -13.45
N VAL A 530 -0.92 -10.05 -13.91
CA VAL A 530 -1.21 -10.66 -15.21
C VAL A 530 -2.28 -9.81 -15.89
N ASN A 531 -2.01 -9.31 -17.11
CA ASN A 531 -2.91 -8.45 -17.88
C ASN A 531 -3.47 -7.26 -17.04
N SER A 532 -2.57 -6.51 -16.39
CA SER A 532 -2.89 -5.41 -15.44
C SER A 532 -3.86 -5.77 -14.29
N THR A 533 -4.01 -7.06 -13.99
CA THR A 533 -4.83 -7.56 -12.87
C THR A 533 -3.93 -8.24 -11.84
N TYR A 534 -4.16 -7.96 -10.55
CA TYR A 534 -3.45 -8.63 -9.46
C TYR A 534 -3.95 -10.07 -9.28
N VAL A 535 -3.03 -11.03 -9.32
CA VAL A 535 -3.28 -12.44 -9.01
C VAL A 535 -2.88 -12.70 -7.56
N ASN A 536 -3.65 -13.55 -6.87
CA ASN A 536 -3.40 -13.96 -5.49
C ASN A 536 -2.18 -14.92 -5.40
N THR A 537 -0.99 -14.42 -5.71
CA THR A 537 0.27 -15.16 -5.80
C THR A 537 1.42 -14.20 -5.56
N LEU A 538 2.37 -14.60 -4.70
CA LEU A 538 3.47 -13.75 -4.24
C LEU A 538 4.47 -13.40 -5.36
N ASN A 539 4.67 -12.10 -5.55
CA ASN A 539 5.80 -11.53 -6.29
C ASN A 539 7.10 -11.73 -5.49
N GLN A 540 7.80 -12.82 -5.79
CA GLN A 540 9.05 -13.22 -5.11
C GLN A 540 10.17 -12.18 -5.23
N LYS A 541 10.14 -11.31 -6.26
CA LYS A 541 11.07 -10.19 -6.35
C LYS A 541 10.79 -9.19 -5.22
N GLN A 542 9.53 -8.77 -5.04
CA GLN A 542 9.20 -7.77 -4.02
C GLN A 542 9.36 -8.30 -2.59
N ILE A 543 9.11 -9.60 -2.36
CA ILE A 543 9.47 -10.27 -1.10
C ILE A 543 10.99 -10.23 -0.86
N SER A 544 11.82 -10.41 -1.89
CA SER A 544 13.29 -10.26 -1.77
C SER A 544 13.72 -8.82 -1.44
N GLU A 545 13.06 -7.80 -2.03
CA GLU A 545 13.32 -6.39 -1.71
C GLU A 545 12.93 -6.06 -0.25
N LEU A 546 11.79 -6.57 0.23
CA LEU A 546 11.35 -6.44 1.62
C LEU A 546 12.30 -7.15 2.60
N ILE A 547 12.75 -8.35 2.27
CA ILE A 547 13.77 -9.09 3.02
C ILE A 547 15.06 -8.27 3.13
N SER A 548 15.57 -7.78 1.99
CA SER A 548 16.78 -6.95 1.95
C SER A 548 16.64 -5.67 2.78
N MET A 549 15.46 -5.04 2.77
CA MET A 549 15.18 -3.83 3.55
C MET A 549 15.16 -4.10 5.06
N ILE A 550 14.55 -5.20 5.49
CA ILE A 550 14.52 -5.61 6.90
C ILE A 550 15.94 -5.97 7.37
N ASP A 551 16.74 -6.65 6.55
CA ASP A 551 18.13 -6.96 6.89
C ASP A 551 18.99 -5.68 6.99
N ASP A 552 18.93 -4.79 5.99
CA ASP A 552 19.70 -3.53 5.93
C ASP A 552 19.44 -2.63 7.16
N PHE A 553 18.19 -2.50 7.61
CA PHE A 553 17.89 -1.75 8.85
C PHE A 553 18.50 -2.39 10.11
N ASN A 554 18.44 -3.72 10.24
CA ASN A 554 19.04 -4.42 11.38
C ASN A 554 20.57 -4.35 11.37
N GLU A 555 21.20 -4.52 10.19
CA GLU A 555 22.66 -4.48 10.03
C GLU A 555 23.23 -3.07 10.29
N ASN A 556 22.49 -2.01 9.95
CA ASN A 556 22.84 -0.61 10.25
C ASN A 556 22.38 -0.15 11.66
N GLY A 557 21.85 -1.04 12.50
CA GLY A 557 21.51 -0.74 13.90
C GLY A 557 20.25 0.10 14.13
N TYR A 558 19.36 0.21 13.14
CA TYR A 558 18.04 0.82 13.30
C TYR A 558 17.07 -0.16 13.97
N LYS A 559 16.32 0.31 14.98
CA LYS A 559 15.36 -0.55 15.69
C LYS A 559 14.09 -0.71 14.86
N ILE A 560 13.72 -1.92 14.45
CA ILE A 560 12.41 -2.18 13.86
C ILE A 560 11.37 -2.34 14.98
N VAL A 561 10.27 -1.58 14.93
CA VAL A 561 9.21 -1.52 15.95
C VAL A 561 7.82 -1.49 15.33
N SER A 562 6.78 -1.69 16.15
CA SER A 562 5.41 -1.35 15.76
C SER A 562 5.13 0.14 15.97
N ILE A 563 4.09 0.69 15.34
CA ILE A 563 3.76 2.13 15.42
C ILE A 563 3.48 2.55 16.86
N GLY A 564 2.78 1.72 17.62
CA GLY A 564 2.49 1.90 19.05
C GLY A 564 3.70 1.80 19.98
N LYS A 565 4.92 1.68 19.44
CA LYS A 565 6.19 1.63 20.19
C LYS A 565 7.22 2.68 19.78
N ILE A 566 6.92 3.54 18.79
CA ILE A 566 7.83 4.61 18.36
C ILE A 566 8.12 5.60 19.51
N ASN A 567 7.09 6.05 20.22
CA ASN A 567 7.21 6.88 21.45
C ASN A 567 7.80 6.12 22.66
N SER A 568 7.65 4.80 22.72
CA SER A 568 7.97 3.99 23.90
C SER A 568 9.48 3.84 24.13
N ASN A 569 10.30 4.10 23.11
CA ASN A 569 11.76 3.90 23.12
C ASN A 569 12.57 5.08 23.71
N LEU A 570 11.91 6.06 24.34
CA LEU A 570 12.56 7.15 25.08
C LEU A 570 12.86 6.80 26.54
N VAL A 571 12.47 5.61 26.98
CA VAL A 571 13.12 4.93 28.10
C VAL A 571 14.25 4.08 27.50
N VAL A 572 15.47 4.26 27.99
CA VAL A 572 16.61 3.42 27.60
C VAL A 572 16.40 2.03 28.22
N LEU A 573 15.68 1.16 27.51
CA LEU A 573 15.53 -0.24 27.88
C LEU A 573 16.91 -0.91 27.82
N VAL A 574 17.49 -1.18 28.98
CA VAL A 574 18.75 -1.91 29.10
C VAL A 574 18.42 -3.40 29.03
N PRO A 575 18.96 -4.17 28.07
CA PRO A 575 18.51 -5.53 27.84
C PRO A 575 18.55 -6.41 29.09
N GLU A 576 17.49 -7.20 29.33
CA GLU A 576 17.27 -7.99 30.54
C GLU A 576 18.48 -8.83 30.99
N TRP A 577 19.27 -9.33 30.04
CA TRP A 577 20.46 -10.13 30.32
C TRP A 577 21.57 -9.37 31.06
N ILE A 578 21.56 -8.02 31.02
CA ILE A 578 22.46 -7.15 31.77
C ILE A 578 22.12 -7.09 33.27
N LYS A 579 20.85 -7.33 33.66
CA LYS A 579 20.46 -7.41 35.09
C LYS A 579 21.23 -8.52 35.81
N ASN A 580 21.53 -9.64 35.14
CA ASN A 580 22.37 -10.70 35.71
C ASN A 580 23.77 -10.17 36.05
N ASN A 581 24.40 -9.44 35.13
CA ASN A 581 25.74 -8.87 35.34
C ASN A 581 25.74 -7.81 36.45
N ALA A 582 24.69 -6.98 36.52
CA ALA A 582 24.50 -6.00 37.58
C ALA A 582 24.29 -6.65 38.96
N GLY A 583 23.49 -7.71 39.03
CA GLY A 583 23.27 -8.50 40.25
C GLY A 583 24.52 -9.27 40.69
N TRP A 584 25.30 -9.82 39.75
CA TRP A 584 26.59 -10.44 40.05
C TRP A 584 27.62 -9.44 40.58
N TRP A 585 27.66 -8.22 40.05
CA TRP A 585 28.55 -7.17 40.57
C TRP A 585 28.11 -6.68 41.96
N ALA A 586 26.82 -6.39 42.14
CA ALA A 586 26.27 -5.98 43.44
C ALA A 586 26.39 -7.07 44.52
N GLY A 587 26.42 -8.35 44.13
CA GLY A 587 26.63 -9.51 45.00
C GLY A 587 28.09 -9.95 45.16
N ASP A 588 29.08 -9.12 44.81
CA ASP A 588 30.53 -9.40 44.89
C ASP A 588 31.02 -10.64 44.12
N GLN A 589 30.27 -11.07 43.09
CA GLN A 589 30.60 -12.25 42.25
C GLN A 589 31.49 -11.89 41.05
N ILE A 590 31.49 -10.62 40.63
CA ILE A 590 32.45 -10.05 39.67
C ILE A 590 33.01 -8.72 40.22
N ASP A 591 34.24 -8.36 39.85
CA ASP A 591 34.88 -7.13 40.31
C ASP A 591 34.46 -5.89 39.51
N ASP A 592 34.65 -4.71 40.10
CA ASP A 592 34.35 -3.41 39.48
C ASP A 592 34.96 -3.29 38.08
N LYS A 593 36.17 -3.82 37.88
CA LYS A 593 36.86 -3.80 36.59
C LYS A 593 36.11 -4.62 35.55
N THR A 594 35.71 -5.85 35.87
CA THR A 594 34.96 -6.73 34.96
C THR A 594 33.60 -6.12 34.63
N PHE A 595 32.92 -5.52 35.62
CA PHE A 595 31.65 -4.82 35.39
C PHE A 595 31.84 -3.59 34.49
N VAL A 596 32.79 -2.70 34.79
CA VAL A 596 33.11 -1.51 33.98
C VAL A 596 33.46 -1.88 32.55
N GLN A 597 34.33 -2.87 32.33
CA GLN A 597 34.67 -3.35 30.98
C GLN A 597 33.46 -3.94 30.24
N GLY A 598 32.54 -4.56 30.97
CA GLY A 598 31.23 -4.97 30.45
C GLY A 598 30.42 -3.77 29.96
N ILE A 599 30.23 -2.74 30.78
CA ILE A 599 29.45 -1.55 30.39
C ILE A 599 30.15 -0.72 29.29
N GLU A 600 31.48 -0.58 29.32
CA GLU A 600 32.26 0.04 28.23
C GLU A 600 31.93 -0.63 26.88
N TYR A 601 31.89 -1.96 26.84
CA TYR A 601 31.48 -2.70 25.64
C TYR A 601 30.02 -2.41 25.24
N LEU A 602 29.08 -2.36 26.17
CA LEU A 602 27.67 -2.08 25.85
C LEU A 602 27.45 -0.67 25.29
N VAL A 603 28.11 0.33 25.87
CA VAL A 603 28.03 1.72 25.39
C VAL A 603 28.71 1.85 24.03
N LYS A 604 29.90 1.25 23.85
CA LYS A 604 30.63 1.27 22.58
C LYS A 604 29.88 0.60 21.42
N ASN A 605 29.07 -0.43 21.71
CA ASN A 605 28.23 -1.12 20.72
C ASN A 605 26.81 -0.54 20.63
N GLY A 606 26.53 0.61 21.25
CA GLY A 606 25.23 1.30 21.18
C GLY A 606 24.06 0.59 21.89
N ILE A 607 24.35 -0.47 22.66
CA ILE A 607 23.38 -1.28 23.40
C ILE A 607 22.85 -0.50 24.61
N ILE A 608 23.71 0.29 25.25
CA ILE A 608 23.32 1.33 26.20
C ILE A 608 23.63 2.68 25.55
N GLN A 609 22.61 3.52 25.41
CA GLN A 609 22.76 4.90 24.92
C GLN A 609 22.98 5.82 26.13
N VAL A 610 23.99 6.69 26.05
CA VAL A 610 24.31 7.72 27.06
C VAL A 610 24.35 9.08 26.36
N THR A 611 23.77 10.11 26.98
CA THR A 611 23.57 11.41 26.32
C THR A 611 24.79 12.33 26.41
N GLU A 612 25.71 12.08 27.34
CA GLU A 612 26.94 12.84 27.53
C GLU A 612 28.20 12.08 27.08
N LYS A 613 29.22 12.81 26.62
CA LYS A 613 30.58 12.28 26.38
C LYS A 613 31.53 12.73 27.50
N SER A 614 32.49 11.89 27.86
CA SER A 614 33.49 12.16 28.90
C SER A 614 34.25 13.48 28.68
N GLN A 615 34.24 14.37 29.68
CA GLN A 615 34.82 15.71 29.55
C GLN A 615 36.27 15.85 30.04
N THR A 616 36.85 14.80 30.64
CA THR A 616 38.20 14.86 31.26
C THR A 616 39.01 13.58 31.08
N THR A 617 40.22 13.72 30.53
CA THR A 617 41.28 12.72 30.59
C THR A 617 42.18 12.94 31.80
N LEU A 618 41.82 12.43 32.99
CA LEU A 618 42.79 12.18 34.08
C LEU A 618 42.23 11.35 35.26
N ASN A 619 43.09 10.45 35.77
CA ASN A 619 43.04 9.71 37.03
C ASN A 619 42.00 8.59 37.21
N LYS A 620 42.49 7.46 37.71
CA LYS A 620 41.68 6.33 38.21
C LYS A 620 40.81 6.79 39.39
N GLN A 621 39.50 6.88 39.18
CA GLN A 621 38.54 6.82 40.28
C GLN A 621 38.04 5.38 40.45
N THR A 622 37.83 4.96 41.69
CA THR A 622 37.08 3.74 42.01
C THR A 622 35.60 3.95 41.74
N VAL A 623 34.86 2.91 41.35
CA VAL A 623 33.41 3.03 41.14
C VAL A 623 32.72 3.41 42.46
N PRO A 624 31.91 4.48 42.50
CA PRO A 624 31.20 4.85 43.73
C PRO A 624 30.19 3.79 44.18
N GLU A 625 30.20 3.48 45.47
CA GLU A 625 29.35 2.46 46.10
C GLU A 625 27.85 2.64 45.82
N TRP A 626 27.36 3.87 45.65
CA TRP A 626 25.95 4.13 45.33
C TRP A 626 25.55 3.58 43.94
N ILE A 627 26.48 3.49 42.99
CA ILE A 627 26.23 2.91 41.66
C ILE A 627 26.10 1.38 41.76
N LYS A 628 26.87 0.76 42.66
CA LYS A 628 26.80 -0.67 42.98
C LYS A 628 25.50 -1.03 43.70
N ASN A 629 25.04 -0.18 44.62
CA ASN A 629 23.72 -0.29 45.23
C ASN A 629 22.60 -0.15 44.19
N ASN A 630 22.67 0.87 43.31
CA ASN A 630 21.70 1.02 42.21
C ASN A 630 21.70 -0.21 41.27
N ALA A 631 22.85 -0.79 40.95
CA ALA A 631 22.94 -2.02 40.15
C ALA A 631 22.24 -3.21 40.82
N GLY A 632 22.38 -3.36 42.14
CA GLY A 632 21.67 -4.39 42.92
C GLY A 632 20.16 -4.15 42.99
N TRP A 633 19.74 -2.90 43.20
CA TRP A 633 18.32 -2.51 43.18
C TRP A 633 17.68 -2.71 41.81
N TRP A 634 18.38 -2.38 40.72
CA TRP A 634 17.91 -2.58 39.35
C TRP A 634 17.82 -4.07 38.97
N ALA A 635 18.81 -4.87 39.37
CA ALA A 635 18.76 -6.33 39.21
C ALA A 635 17.67 -7.02 40.05
N GLY A 636 17.12 -6.33 41.05
CA GLY A 636 15.99 -6.77 41.87
C GLY A 636 14.64 -6.11 41.51
N ASP A 637 14.54 -5.44 40.35
CA ASP A 637 13.36 -4.70 39.87
C ASP A 637 12.84 -3.59 40.83
N GLN A 638 13.73 -3.02 41.65
CA GLN A 638 13.42 -1.99 42.66
C GLN A 638 13.58 -0.55 42.15
N ILE A 639 14.32 -0.35 41.05
CA ILE A 639 14.43 0.91 40.31
C ILE A 639 14.31 0.64 38.81
N ASP A 640 13.93 1.65 38.02
CA ASP A 640 13.79 1.53 36.57
C ASP A 640 15.13 1.64 35.83
N ASP A 641 15.15 1.17 34.57
CA ASP A 641 16.32 1.21 33.69
C ASP A 641 16.86 2.63 33.52
N LYS A 642 15.99 3.64 33.55
CA LYS A 642 16.38 5.06 33.50
C LYS A 642 17.23 5.46 34.70
N THR A 643 16.81 5.09 35.92
CA THR A 643 17.57 5.38 37.15
C THR A 643 18.90 4.61 37.19
N PHE A 644 18.95 3.40 36.61
CA PHE A 644 20.19 2.66 36.42
C PHE A 644 21.13 3.32 35.40
N VAL A 645 20.62 3.71 34.23
CA VAL A 645 21.39 4.37 33.15
C VAL A 645 21.96 5.71 33.61
N GLN A 646 21.27 6.48 34.46
CA GLN A 646 21.84 7.69 35.07
C GLN A 646 23.11 7.41 35.90
N GLY A 647 23.24 6.22 36.50
CA GLY A 647 24.48 5.76 37.12
C GLY A 647 25.60 5.48 36.11
N ILE A 648 25.25 4.97 34.92
CA ILE A 648 26.19 4.74 33.82
C ILE A 648 26.63 6.05 33.17
N GLU A 649 25.70 7.00 32.95
CA GLU A 649 26.02 8.36 32.48
C GLU A 649 26.98 9.07 33.45
N TYR A 650 26.82 8.89 34.77
CA TYR A 650 27.79 9.38 35.75
C TYR A 650 29.18 8.76 35.56
N LEU A 651 29.29 7.44 35.36
CA LEU A 651 30.58 6.77 35.13
C LEU A 651 31.27 7.27 33.85
N VAL A 652 30.50 7.52 32.79
CA VAL A 652 30.97 8.11 31.54
C VAL A 652 31.44 9.55 31.74
N LYS A 653 30.62 10.40 32.37
CA LYS A 653 30.89 11.82 32.63
C LYS A 653 32.20 12.02 33.40
N ASN A 654 32.46 11.17 34.40
CA ASN A 654 33.66 11.20 35.23
C ASN A 654 34.87 10.43 34.67
N GLY A 655 34.77 9.86 33.46
CA GLY A 655 35.89 9.16 32.80
C GLY A 655 36.28 7.81 33.42
N ILE A 656 35.36 7.18 34.16
CA ILE A 656 35.54 5.81 34.70
C ILE A 656 35.20 4.76 33.63
N ILE A 657 34.26 5.09 32.73
CA ILE A 657 33.93 4.34 31.51
C ILE A 657 34.45 5.14 30.31
N THR A 658 35.16 4.47 29.40
CA THR A 658 35.70 5.03 28.15
C THR A 658 35.30 4.17 26.95
N TYR A 659 34.88 4.79 25.84
CA TYR A 659 34.32 4.11 24.67
C TYR A 659 34.67 4.80 23.34
#